data_AF-A0A644ZHP9-F1
#
_entry.id   AF-A0A644ZHP9-F1
#
_cell.length_a   1.000
_cell.length_b   1.000
_cell.length_c   1.000
_cell.angle_alpha   90.00
_cell.angle_beta   90.00
_cell.angle_gamma   90.00
#
_symmetry.space_group_name_H-M   'P 1'
#
loop_
_entity.id
_entity.type
_entity.pdbx_description
1 polymer ?
#
loop_
_entity_poly.entity_id
_entity_poly.type
_entity_poly.pdbx_seq_one_letter_code
_entity_poly.pdbx_strand_id
1 'polypeptide(L)'
;MAVCSECGYVEDMALTGHQQDPQACPRCGSTSTRDTGNHLPIVELTRVTAAVRRDEALISDRSDERRQVWFGIVPAVDVDPAEVAEQWYVKGYDFGVKYLRRMTLRWLNLGEQSAFGQKRRIAGTDTVAPLFRVCTGCGCRDQAARSNSRSEHRPWCPYRSSSDEHVEEIALSRTLRTQGAVIPLPVSVTTGDPFAIPSLSAALKLGLREQFGGAPDHIGVAEVPDPLGPDDGTRDALLLYDTVPGGTGYLAELTDPARVHDLIYRAWRKVAECPCRDEERLACHRCLLPLASGREIDRVSRQAAERHLRAILTAGRLDEPSAEGRWDVTVERPTINRSLSPLELRFAELYRSLLEELNGTVQLVPGTWGNTIRANVGPRRWTLEPQVNVLGSKPDFVLRSDDTNVPPVAVFTDGLAFHASVDINRLADDAGKRSALVEAGYLVLSVTAADVSTEEERREQGRETVTPPAWFNEQLAGAISNEGGFQTGDFAMVAGGPFDFLRRWIRAPYPGAQRKMADHLPMMLALSGAATQGQVPAGQDPVEQARRIVQGGAPGLGVGETVPAWWWHTGPLVVLSRVIGDEMVEVVSMVDDRPTSVGVAGFPDAWRDWLTIANGLQGRGWPTTITTLERVRSSAHVADAPSAPRPTIRVEVFTSDWQTVLDDALDDERSLAAELAHAGLRAPDATGDEVGDTGIPAMFVWAAEHVAVLSDLVAEDVDDLRTQGWTVVGPEAAGITAALGGSAADRTDNEGEETH
;
A
#
# COMPACT_ATOMS: atom_id res chain seq x y z
N MET A 1 39.96 4.68 0.66
CA MET A 1 39.04 5.01 1.78
C MET A 1 38.17 3.80 2.08
N ALA A 2 37.86 3.52 3.33
CA ALA A 2 36.88 2.51 3.72
C ALA A 2 35.52 3.19 3.91
N VAL A 3 34.48 2.73 3.18
CA VAL A 3 33.14 3.33 3.22
C VAL A 3 32.18 2.34 3.87
N CYS A 4 31.48 2.74 4.93
CA CYS A 4 30.48 1.89 5.56
C CYS A 4 29.31 1.63 4.59
N SER A 5 28.96 0.35 4.40
CA SER A 5 27.84 -0.05 3.53
C SER A 5 26.50 0.41 4.07
N GLU A 6 26.37 0.58 5.39
CA GLU A 6 25.09 0.87 6.05
C GLU A 6 24.81 2.35 6.24
N CYS A 7 25.76 3.11 6.81
CA CYS A 7 25.52 4.50 7.22
C CYS A 7 26.29 5.56 6.41
N GLY A 8 27.22 5.13 5.54
CA GLY A 8 28.01 6.07 4.73
C GLY A 8 29.15 6.78 5.46
N TYR A 9 29.48 6.39 6.69
CA TYR A 9 30.74 6.79 7.34
C TYR A 9 31.94 6.44 6.46
N VAL A 10 32.89 7.37 6.30
CA VAL A 10 34.09 7.19 5.48
C VAL A 10 35.34 7.40 6.31
N GLU A 11 36.21 6.40 6.30
CA GLU A 11 37.54 6.49 6.89
C GLU A 11 38.63 6.57 5.81
N ASP A 12 39.58 7.50 6.02
CA ASP A 12 40.74 7.64 5.17
C ASP A 12 41.93 6.85 5.71
N MET A 13 42.06 5.61 5.25
CA MET A 13 43.13 4.68 5.63
C MET A 13 44.55 5.16 5.27
N ALA A 14 44.69 6.09 4.32
CA ALA A 14 46.00 6.64 3.94
C ALA A 14 46.47 7.70 4.94
N LEU A 15 45.53 8.44 5.55
CA LEU A 15 45.81 9.45 6.57
C LEU A 15 45.99 8.87 7.98
N THR A 16 45.29 7.77 8.29
CA THR A 16 45.32 7.19 9.65
C THR A 16 46.56 6.32 9.92
N GLY A 17 47.30 5.91 8.88
CA GLY A 17 48.44 4.99 9.00
C GLY A 17 47.98 3.58 9.40
N HIS A 18 48.19 2.60 8.53
CA HIS A 18 47.62 1.24 8.63
C HIS A 18 47.99 0.45 9.91
N GLN A 19 47.39 0.73 11.07
CA GLN A 19 47.61 -0.10 12.27
C GLN A 19 46.41 -0.30 13.21
N GLN A 20 45.27 0.36 12.98
CA GLN A 20 44.03 0.02 13.68
C GLN A 20 42.88 0.01 12.69
N ASP A 21 42.69 -1.12 11.99
CA ASP A 21 41.40 -1.37 11.34
C ASP A 21 40.30 -1.21 12.40
N PRO A 22 39.39 -0.23 12.29
CA PRO A 22 38.28 -0.15 13.21
C PRO A 22 37.52 -1.47 13.15
N GLN A 23 37.30 -2.08 14.31
CA GLN A 23 36.66 -3.38 14.38
C GLN A 23 35.22 -3.34 13.85
N ALA A 24 34.60 -2.15 13.89
CA ALA A 24 33.26 -1.83 13.46
C ALA A 24 33.16 -0.33 13.14
N CYS A 25 32.16 0.05 12.36
CA CYS A 25 31.83 1.44 12.08
C CYS A 25 31.48 2.18 13.40
N PRO A 26 32.11 3.33 13.71
CA PRO A 26 31.85 4.06 14.95
C PRO A 26 30.47 4.71 15.02
N ARG A 27 29.71 4.72 13.92
CA ARG A 27 28.37 5.31 13.84
C ARG A 27 27.26 4.28 14.05
N CYS A 28 27.30 3.19 13.28
CA CYS A 28 26.24 2.18 13.24
C CYS A 28 26.69 0.77 13.66
N GLY A 29 27.96 0.57 14.02
CA GLY A 29 28.49 -0.71 14.49
C GLY A 29 28.65 -1.81 13.43
N SER A 30 28.24 -1.55 12.19
CA SER A 30 28.46 -2.46 11.07
C SER A 30 29.95 -2.78 10.89
N THR A 31 30.28 -4.06 10.66
CA THR A 31 31.64 -4.52 10.33
C THR A 31 32.02 -4.30 8.87
N SER A 32 31.11 -3.73 8.06
CA SER A 32 31.30 -3.49 6.62
C SER A 32 32.54 -2.70 6.26
N THR A 33 33.02 -1.82 7.14
CA THR A 33 34.25 -1.03 6.93
C THR A 33 35.51 -1.90 6.88
N ARG A 34 35.47 -3.12 7.41
CA ARG A 34 36.56 -4.10 7.32
C ARG A 34 36.57 -4.87 6.02
N ASP A 35 35.41 -5.02 5.39
CA ASP A 35 35.30 -5.75 4.15
C ASP A 35 36.10 -5.02 3.07
N THR A 36 37.08 -5.71 2.49
CA THR A 36 37.89 -5.19 1.38
C THR A 36 37.01 -4.80 0.19
N GLY A 37 35.84 -5.44 0.04
CA GLY A 37 34.83 -5.03 -0.93
C GLY A 37 34.43 -3.56 -0.78
N ASN A 38 34.43 -3.02 0.43
CA ASN A 38 34.08 -1.63 0.77
C ASN A 38 35.27 -0.66 0.80
N HIS A 39 36.46 -1.14 0.42
CA HIS A 39 37.65 -0.30 0.29
C HIS A 39 37.70 0.25 -1.13
N LEU A 40 37.34 1.52 -1.27
CA LEU A 40 37.31 2.21 -2.55
C LEU A 40 38.57 3.06 -2.73
N PRO A 41 39.28 2.92 -3.87
CA PRO A 41 40.20 3.94 -4.34
C PRO A 41 39.38 5.18 -4.70
N ILE A 42 39.46 6.23 -3.89
CA ILE A 42 38.68 7.45 -4.06
C ILE A 42 39.62 8.62 -4.30
N VAL A 43 39.38 9.38 -5.36
CA VAL A 43 40.11 10.61 -5.66
C VAL A 43 39.16 11.81 -5.53
N GLU A 44 39.58 12.83 -4.80
CA GLU A 44 38.83 14.08 -4.72
C GLU A 44 38.99 14.89 -6.01
N LEU A 45 37.86 15.19 -6.64
CA LEU A 45 37.83 15.89 -7.92
C LEU A 45 38.09 17.38 -7.72
N THR A 46 39.33 17.81 -7.98
CA THR A 46 39.75 19.21 -7.86
C THR A 46 39.63 19.99 -9.16
N ARG A 47 39.94 19.35 -10.30
CA ARG A 47 39.92 19.98 -11.63
C ARG A 47 39.60 18.98 -12.73
N VAL A 48 38.72 19.37 -13.65
CA VAL A 48 38.44 18.63 -14.89
C VAL A 48 39.02 19.41 -16.07
N THR A 49 39.67 18.73 -16.99
CA THR A 49 40.15 19.34 -18.25
C THR A 49 39.75 18.45 -19.42
N ALA A 50 39.05 18.99 -20.40
CA ALA A 50 38.78 18.30 -21.66
C ALA A 50 39.88 18.65 -22.69
N ALA A 51 40.39 17.66 -23.42
CA ALA A 51 41.07 17.91 -24.69
C ALA A 51 40.21 17.30 -25.79
N VAL A 52 39.55 18.16 -26.55
CA VAL A 52 38.81 17.76 -27.75
C VAL A 52 39.75 17.93 -28.93
N ARG A 53 39.80 16.95 -29.84
CA ARG A 53 40.57 17.10 -31.07
C ARG A 53 39.91 18.16 -31.95
N ARG A 54 40.72 18.95 -32.67
CA ARG A 54 40.22 19.96 -33.64
C ARG A 54 39.27 19.35 -34.69
N ASP A 55 39.49 18.10 -35.06
CA ASP A 55 38.68 17.36 -36.04
C ASP A 55 37.31 16.94 -35.49
N GLU A 56 37.20 16.73 -34.17
CA GLU A 56 35.95 16.40 -33.46
C GLU A 56 35.18 17.64 -32.99
N ALA A 57 35.84 18.80 -32.94
CA ALA A 57 35.26 20.10 -32.59
C ALA A 57 34.63 20.84 -33.78
N LEU A 58 34.66 20.25 -34.98
CA LEU A 58 33.92 20.76 -36.14
C LEU A 58 32.43 20.53 -35.89
N ILE A 59 31.73 21.60 -35.51
CA ILE A 59 30.28 21.64 -35.38
C ILE A 59 29.69 21.18 -36.72
N SER A 60 29.03 20.03 -36.72
CA SER A 60 28.24 19.55 -37.85
C SER A 60 26.78 19.44 -37.39
N ASP A 61 25.82 19.80 -38.25
CA ASP A 61 24.38 19.72 -37.97
C ASP A 61 23.87 18.29 -37.67
N ARG A 62 24.76 17.28 -37.66
CA ARG A 62 24.42 15.87 -37.48
C ARG A 62 24.52 15.35 -36.04
N SER A 63 24.93 16.15 -35.06
CA SER A 63 25.12 15.67 -33.68
C SER A 63 24.56 16.62 -32.61
N ASP A 64 23.36 17.16 -32.82
CA ASP A 64 22.61 17.90 -31.78
C ASP A 64 21.90 16.94 -30.79
N GLU A 65 22.01 15.62 -30.99
CA GLU A 65 21.62 14.62 -30.00
C GLU A 65 22.60 14.63 -28.82
N ARG A 66 22.28 15.43 -27.80
CA ARG A 66 22.92 15.39 -26.49
C ARG A 66 22.86 13.96 -25.94
N ARG A 67 23.94 13.18 -26.10
CA ARG A 67 24.11 11.89 -25.40
C ARG A 67 24.19 12.17 -23.91
N GLN A 68 23.08 12.00 -23.21
CA GLN A 68 23.00 12.15 -21.77
C GLN A 68 23.48 10.87 -21.09
N VAL A 69 24.70 10.91 -20.56
CA VAL A 69 25.29 9.78 -19.82
C VAL A 69 24.97 9.95 -18.33
N TRP A 70 24.46 8.88 -17.71
CA TRP A 70 24.12 8.86 -16.30
C TRP A 70 25.26 8.29 -15.46
N PHE A 71 25.39 8.80 -14.24
CA PHE A 71 26.42 8.37 -13.29
C PHE A 71 25.77 7.95 -11.97
N GLY A 72 26.28 6.87 -11.37
CA GLY A 72 25.89 6.43 -10.04
C GLY A 72 26.52 7.34 -8.98
N ILE A 73 25.73 8.22 -8.39
CA ILE A 73 26.18 9.16 -7.35
C ILE A 73 25.54 8.75 -6.03
N VAL A 74 26.36 8.45 -5.02
CA VAL A 74 25.91 8.08 -3.68
C VAL A 74 26.35 9.16 -2.68
N PRO A 75 25.43 9.80 -1.94
CA PRO A 75 25.79 10.71 -0.85
C PRO A 75 26.21 9.90 0.39
N ALA A 76 27.50 9.97 0.74
CA ALA A 76 28.05 9.39 1.96
C ALA A 76 28.16 10.50 3.03
N VAL A 77 27.41 10.38 4.12
CA VAL A 77 27.31 11.41 5.15
C VAL A 77 27.85 10.89 6.48
N ASP A 78 28.72 11.68 7.09
CA ASP A 78 29.18 11.43 8.45
C ASP A 78 28.26 12.12 9.46
N VAL A 79 27.29 11.36 10.01
CA VAL A 79 26.41 11.80 11.10
C VAL A 79 27.11 11.49 12.43
N ASP A 80 28.00 12.38 12.86
CA ASP A 80 28.72 12.23 14.13
C ASP A 80 27.82 12.59 15.32
N PRO A 81 27.58 11.67 16.28
CA PRO A 81 26.83 11.98 17.50
C PRO A 81 27.40 13.16 18.29
N ALA A 82 28.72 13.42 18.21
CA ALA A 82 29.37 14.53 18.90
C ALA A 82 29.03 15.91 18.31
N GLU A 83 28.57 15.96 17.05
CA GLU A 83 28.22 17.19 16.35
C GLU A 83 26.71 17.48 16.38
N VAL A 84 25.92 16.57 16.97
CA VAL A 84 24.49 16.76 17.21
C VAL A 84 24.30 17.83 18.27
N ALA A 85 23.78 18.97 17.86
CA ALA A 85 23.55 20.10 18.73
C ALA A 85 22.25 19.97 19.52
N GLU A 86 21.18 19.65 18.82
CA GLU A 86 19.83 19.50 19.35
C GLU A 86 19.11 18.44 18.52
N GLN A 87 18.24 17.67 19.18
CA GLN A 87 17.37 16.72 18.52
C GLN A 87 16.04 16.62 19.25
N TRP A 88 15.00 16.30 18.50
CA TRP A 88 13.66 16.03 19.03
C TRP A 88 12.95 15.00 18.16
N TYR A 89 12.03 14.26 18.76
CA TYR A 89 11.21 13.23 18.12
C TYR A 89 9.77 13.38 18.58
N VAL A 90 8.82 13.04 17.71
CA VAL A 90 7.40 12.95 18.06
C VAL A 90 7.18 11.70 18.91
N LYS A 91 6.53 11.84 20.08
CA LYS A 91 6.28 10.69 20.96
C LYS A 91 5.40 9.65 20.25
N GLY A 92 5.83 8.39 20.27
CA GLY A 92 5.09 7.28 19.67
C GLY A 92 5.08 7.26 18.14
N TYR A 93 5.88 8.10 17.47
CA TYR A 93 5.92 8.17 16.01
C TYR A 93 7.35 8.34 15.50
N ASP A 94 7.69 7.68 14.39
CA ASP A 94 9.06 7.64 13.85
C ASP A 94 9.40 8.88 13.01
N PHE A 95 9.22 10.06 13.60
CA PHE A 95 9.52 11.33 12.99
C PHE A 95 10.22 12.25 13.97
N GLY A 96 11.15 13.05 13.47
CA GLY A 96 11.87 14.01 14.29
C GLY A 96 12.89 14.79 13.47
N VAL A 97 13.74 15.53 14.17
CA VAL A 97 14.87 16.23 13.58
C VAL A 97 16.08 16.09 14.48
N LYS A 98 17.23 15.81 13.86
CA LYS A 98 18.56 15.83 14.47
C LYS A 98 19.39 16.89 13.76
N TYR A 99 19.65 18.01 14.44
CA TYR A 99 20.43 19.11 13.90
C TYR A 99 21.91 18.95 14.21
N LEU A 100 22.75 18.98 13.17
CA LEU A 100 24.20 18.93 13.25
C LEU A 100 24.79 20.31 12.97
N ARG A 101 25.56 20.84 13.93
CA ARG A 101 26.33 22.09 13.75
C ARG A 101 27.38 21.95 12.66
N ARG A 102 27.90 20.73 12.48
CA ARG A 102 28.90 20.40 11.47
C ARG A 102 28.75 18.94 11.06
N MET A 103 28.90 18.68 9.77
CA MET A 103 28.99 17.34 9.21
C MET A 103 29.85 17.33 7.95
N THR A 104 30.27 16.14 7.54
CA THR A 104 30.97 15.93 6.26
C THR A 104 30.07 15.13 5.31
N LEU A 105 29.71 15.74 4.18
CA LEU A 105 28.99 15.10 3.09
C LEU A 105 29.96 14.87 1.92
N ARG A 106 30.04 13.63 1.44
CA ARG A 106 30.83 13.23 0.26
C ARG A 106 29.92 12.66 -0.80
N TRP A 107 29.86 13.29 -1.97
CA TRP A 107 29.22 12.67 -3.13
C TRP A 107 30.22 11.76 -3.80
N LEU A 108 29.95 10.46 -3.79
CA LEU A 108 30.76 9.44 -4.44
C LEU A 108 30.20 9.15 -5.82
N ASN A 109 30.94 9.51 -6.87
CA ASN A 109 30.63 9.13 -8.25
C ASN A 109 31.35 7.81 -8.56
N LEU A 110 30.53 6.78 -8.76
CA LEU A 110 30.93 5.39 -8.90
C LEU A 110 31.07 4.94 -10.35
N GLY A 111 31.06 5.88 -11.30
CA GLY A 111 31.15 5.60 -12.74
C GLY A 111 29.80 5.67 -13.45
N GLU A 112 29.81 5.34 -14.73
CA GLU A 112 28.62 5.35 -15.59
C GLU A 112 27.60 4.32 -15.10
N GLN A 113 26.33 4.72 -15.01
CA GLN A 113 25.26 3.81 -14.61
C GLN A 113 25.06 2.74 -15.68
N SER A 114 25.08 1.48 -15.25
CA SER A 114 24.81 0.32 -16.08
C SER A 114 23.66 -0.49 -15.46
N ALA A 115 22.76 -1.00 -16.29
CA ALA A 115 21.73 -1.95 -15.87
C ALA A 115 22.32 -3.34 -15.56
N PHE A 116 23.54 -3.61 -16.05
CA PHE A 116 24.24 -4.88 -15.90
C PHE A 116 25.45 -4.71 -14.98
N GLY A 117 25.63 -5.63 -14.03
CA GLY A 117 26.75 -5.67 -13.11
C GLY A 117 26.35 -6.15 -11.72
N GLN A 118 27.32 -6.62 -10.94
CA GLN A 118 27.09 -6.97 -9.54
C GLN A 118 26.80 -5.69 -8.76
N LYS A 119 25.66 -5.66 -8.07
CA LYS A 119 25.32 -4.57 -7.15
C LYS A 119 26.18 -4.68 -5.90
N ARG A 120 26.53 -3.53 -5.34
CA ARG A 120 27.16 -3.40 -4.04
C ARG A 120 26.40 -2.37 -3.21
N ARG A 121 26.39 -2.59 -1.90
CA ARG A 121 25.77 -1.70 -0.92
C ARG A 121 26.77 -0.63 -0.49
N ILE A 122 26.44 0.64 -0.65
CA ILE A 122 27.23 1.80 -0.19
C ILE A 122 26.28 2.80 0.44
N ALA A 123 26.55 3.21 1.69
CA ALA A 123 25.73 4.19 2.42
C ALA A 123 24.21 3.91 2.37
N GLY A 124 23.81 2.65 2.60
CA GLY A 124 22.43 2.22 2.57
C GLY A 124 21.82 2.08 1.17
N THR A 125 22.61 2.23 0.10
CA THR A 125 22.14 2.17 -1.29
C THR A 125 22.78 1.02 -2.06
N ASP A 126 21.96 0.19 -2.72
CA ASP A 126 22.44 -0.84 -3.65
C ASP A 126 22.63 -0.27 -5.05
N THR A 127 23.89 -0.19 -5.50
CA THR A 127 24.25 0.37 -6.80
C THR A 127 25.31 -0.46 -7.49
N VAL A 128 25.30 -0.43 -8.82
CA VAL A 128 26.45 -0.90 -9.61
C VAL A 128 27.52 0.18 -9.54
N ALA A 129 28.78 -0.23 -9.35
CA ALA A 129 29.92 0.68 -9.24
C ALA A 129 31.04 0.21 -10.18
N PRO A 130 30.92 0.47 -11.49
CA PRO A 130 31.96 0.10 -12.45
C PRO A 130 33.25 0.93 -12.28
N LEU A 131 33.19 2.03 -11.51
CA LEU A 131 34.28 2.98 -11.28
C LEU A 131 34.77 3.64 -12.58
N PHE A 132 35.75 4.54 -12.45
CA PHE A 132 36.44 5.16 -13.57
C PHE A 132 37.79 4.51 -13.77
N ARG A 133 37.99 3.94 -14.95
CA ARG A 133 39.30 3.48 -15.41
C ARG A 133 40.12 4.69 -15.85
N VAL A 134 41.18 5.02 -15.14
CA VAL A 134 42.04 6.16 -15.44
C VAL A 134 43.50 5.78 -15.53
N CYS A 135 44.23 6.39 -16.45
CA CYS A 135 45.68 6.20 -16.52
C CYS A 135 46.37 6.83 -15.29
N THR A 136 47.19 6.07 -14.58
CA THR A 136 47.93 6.54 -13.39
C THR A 136 48.94 7.63 -13.70
N GLY A 137 49.42 7.71 -14.94
CA GLY A 137 50.39 8.72 -15.38
C GLY A 137 49.78 10.07 -15.75
N CYS A 138 48.64 10.09 -16.45
CA CYS A 138 48.06 11.34 -16.97
C CYS A 138 46.61 11.62 -16.57
N GLY A 139 45.93 10.69 -15.89
CA GLY A 139 44.55 10.86 -15.42
C GLY A 139 43.49 10.86 -16.53
N CYS A 140 43.86 10.56 -17.79
CA CYS A 140 42.87 10.39 -18.85
C CYS A 140 42.06 9.12 -18.63
N ARG A 141 40.76 9.20 -18.93
CA ARG A 141 39.85 8.05 -18.91
C ARG A 141 40.25 7.06 -20.00
N ASP A 142 40.45 5.82 -19.58
CA ASP A 142 40.63 4.66 -20.46
C ASP A 142 39.26 4.12 -20.89
N GLN A 143 39.04 3.96 -22.20
CA GLN A 143 37.73 3.53 -22.73
C GLN A 143 37.66 2.02 -22.97
N ALA A 144 38.79 1.33 -23.12
CA ALA A 144 38.82 -0.06 -23.55
C ALA A 144 39.94 -0.86 -22.88
N ALA A 145 39.54 -1.86 -22.09
CA ALA A 145 40.46 -2.77 -21.43
C ALA A 145 41.35 -3.52 -22.41
N ARG A 146 42.61 -3.77 -21.99
CA ARG A 146 43.63 -4.48 -22.77
C ARG A 146 43.97 -3.83 -24.11
N SER A 147 43.64 -2.57 -24.28
CA SER A 147 44.04 -1.78 -25.43
C SER A 147 44.64 -0.46 -24.93
N ASN A 148 45.73 -0.02 -25.55
CA ASN A 148 46.31 1.28 -25.24
C ASN A 148 46.36 2.12 -26.51
N SER A 149 45.44 3.06 -26.65
CA SER A 149 45.50 4.02 -27.75
C SER A 149 46.26 5.26 -27.35
N ARG A 150 47.23 5.68 -28.16
CA ARG A 150 47.95 6.96 -27.97
C ARG A 150 47.01 8.18 -27.94
N SER A 151 45.78 8.06 -28.45
CA SER A 151 44.77 9.12 -28.43
C SER A 151 44.08 9.28 -27.06
N GLU A 152 44.15 8.28 -26.19
CA GLU A 152 43.50 8.27 -24.86
C GLU A 152 44.42 8.79 -23.76
N HIS A 153 45.49 9.48 -24.14
CA HIS A 153 46.48 10.02 -23.22
C HIS A 153 46.80 11.48 -23.51
N ARG A 154 47.22 12.19 -22.47
CA ARG A 154 47.89 13.49 -22.66
C ARG A 154 49.19 13.31 -23.45
N PRO A 155 49.59 14.30 -24.28
CA PRO A 155 50.85 14.23 -25.03
C PRO A 155 52.09 13.98 -24.17
N TRP A 156 52.06 14.43 -22.91
CA TRP A 156 53.15 14.29 -21.93
C TRP A 156 53.08 13.01 -21.10
N CYS A 157 52.08 12.14 -21.30
CA CYS A 157 51.94 10.93 -20.50
C CYS A 157 53.10 9.95 -20.75
N PRO A 158 53.79 9.46 -19.70
CA PRO A 158 54.88 8.50 -19.84
C PRO A 158 54.39 7.13 -20.38
N TYR A 159 53.14 6.77 -20.12
CA TYR A 159 52.55 5.48 -20.51
C TYR A 159 51.82 5.51 -21.86
N ARG A 160 51.89 6.63 -22.58
CA ARG A 160 51.17 6.85 -23.84
C ARG A 160 51.44 5.80 -24.92
N SER A 161 52.61 5.19 -24.92
CA SER A 161 53.02 4.14 -25.86
C SER A 161 53.44 2.85 -25.17
N SER A 162 53.10 2.69 -23.89
CA SER A 162 53.36 1.46 -23.15
C SER A 162 52.52 0.32 -23.72
N SER A 163 53.07 -0.88 -23.81
CA SER A 163 52.26 -2.09 -24.07
C SER A 163 51.50 -2.55 -22.83
N ASP A 164 52.00 -2.16 -21.65
CA ASP A 164 51.46 -2.59 -20.36
C ASP A 164 50.39 -1.60 -19.89
N GLU A 165 49.34 -2.14 -19.29
CA GLU A 165 48.20 -1.40 -18.77
C GLU A 165 48.58 -0.71 -17.45
N HIS A 166 48.58 0.62 -17.46
CA HIS A 166 48.88 1.47 -16.29
C HIS A 166 47.61 2.22 -15.89
N VAL A 167 46.61 1.46 -15.49
CA VAL A 167 45.25 1.94 -15.22
C VAL A 167 44.87 1.60 -13.78
N GLU A 168 44.22 2.55 -13.11
CA GLU A 168 43.56 2.32 -11.83
C GLU A 168 42.06 2.58 -11.96
N GLU A 169 41.27 1.80 -11.21
CA GLU A 169 39.83 1.97 -11.10
C GLU A 169 39.52 2.81 -9.86
N ILE A 170 39.00 4.02 -10.08
CA ILE A 170 38.77 4.98 -9.02
C ILE A 170 37.30 5.41 -8.97
N ALA A 171 36.79 5.68 -7.78
CA ALA A 171 35.63 6.55 -7.60
C ALA A 171 36.09 8.00 -7.51
N LEU A 172 35.26 8.92 -8.01
CA LEU A 172 35.49 10.35 -7.82
C LEU A 172 34.67 10.84 -6.64
N SER A 173 35.22 11.74 -5.85
CA SER A 173 34.48 12.37 -4.75
C SER A 173 34.48 13.89 -4.82
N ARG A 174 33.44 14.49 -4.26
CA ARG A 174 33.40 15.90 -3.88
C ARG A 174 33.02 15.97 -2.41
N THR A 175 33.80 16.69 -1.60
CA THR A 175 33.54 16.83 -0.16
C THR A 175 32.95 18.21 0.15
N LEU A 176 31.93 18.24 1.00
CA LEU A 176 31.38 19.46 1.59
C LEU A 176 31.36 19.31 3.11
N ARG A 177 31.91 20.30 3.80
CA ARG A 177 31.79 20.44 5.26
C ARG A 177 30.81 21.57 5.55
N THR A 178 29.71 21.25 6.19
CA THR A 178 28.56 22.17 6.34
C THR A 178 27.70 21.77 7.55
N GLN A 179 26.65 22.53 7.82
CA GLN A 179 25.58 22.18 8.76
C GLN A 179 24.52 21.29 8.09
N GLY A 180 23.79 20.50 8.88
CA GLY A 180 22.73 19.63 8.36
C GLY A 180 21.65 19.33 9.37
N ALA A 181 20.48 18.96 8.88
CA ALA A 181 19.38 18.44 9.68
C ALA A 181 18.97 17.08 9.11
N VAL A 182 19.16 16.02 9.89
CA VAL A 182 18.69 14.67 9.57
C VAL A 182 17.25 14.57 10.05
N ILE A 183 16.34 14.25 9.14
CA ILE A 183 14.91 14.07 9.37
C ILE A 183 14.60 12.59 9.19
N PRO A 184 14.56 11.81 10.28
CA PRO A 184 14.06 10.44 10.24
C PRO A 184 12.69 10.36 9.61
N LEU A 185 12.52 9.37 8.73
CA LEU A 185 11.25 9.15 8.07
C LEU A 185 10.52 7.96 8.70
N PRO A 186 9.19 8.07 8.87
CA PRO A 186 8.41 6.95 9.33
C PRO A 186 8.47 5.76 8.37
N VAL A 187 8.44 4.55 8.92
CA VAL A 187 8.42 3.32 8.11
C VAL A 187 7.22 3.28 7.16
N SER A 188 6.10 3.91 7.54
CA SER A 188 4.93 4.06 6.68
C SER A 188 5.14 4.93 5.44
N VAL A 189 6.19 5.74 5.46
CA VAL A 189 6.62 6.58 4.34
C VAL A 189 7.63 5.84 3.46
N THR A 190 8.61 5.15 4.06
CA THR A 190 9.76 4.62 3.28
C THR A 190 9.53 3.23 2.70
N THR A 191 8.58 2.45 3.22
CA THR A 191 8.36 1.06 2.79
C THR A 191 7.52 0.98 1.52
N GLY A 192 8.08 0.38 0.46
CA GLY A 192 7.32 -0.07 -0.72
C GLY A 192 6.75 1.05 -1.60
N ASP A 193 7.12 2.31 -1.37
CA ASP A 193 6.61 3.46 -2.12
C ASP A 193 7.73 4.25 -2.82
N PRO A 194 7.98 4.01 -4.13
CA PRO A 194 9.03 4.70 -4.87
C PRO A 194 8.72 6.19 -5.12
N PHE A 195 7.50 6.64 -4.84
CA PHE A 195 7.12 8.05 -4.97
C PHE A 195 7.36 8.83 -3.67
N ALA A 196 7.51 8.15 -2.52
CA ALA A 196 7.55 8.80 -1.22
C ALA A 196 8.72 9.79 -1.09
N ILE A 197 9.95 9.28 -1.22
CA ILE A 197 11.18 10.06 -1.03
C ILE A 197 11.32 11.22 -2.03
N PRO A 198 11.12 11.03 -3.35
CA PRO A 198 11.17 12.13 -4.30
C PRO A 198 10.11 13.21 -4.04
N SER A 199 8.89 12.79 -3.71
CA SER A 199 7.76 13.70 -3.50
C SER A 199 7.92 14.49 -2.20
N LEU A 200 8.34 13.85 -1.12
CA LEU A 200 8.65 14.51 0.14
C LEU A 200 9.84 15.45 0.01
N SER A 201 10.90 15.07 -0.71
CA SER A 201 12.05 15.94 -0.95
C SER A 201 11.65 17.22 -1.68
N ALA A 202 10.82 17.11 -2.72
CA ALA A 202 10.26 18.28 -3.42
C ALA A 202 9.32 19.09 -2.53
N ALA A 203 8.49 18.43 -1.71
CA ALA A 203 7.55 19.09 -0.81
C ALA A 203 8.24 19.82 0.35
N LEU A 204 9.32 19.29 0.90
CA LEU A 204 10.09 19.98 1.94
C LEU A 204 10.75 21.23 1.38
N LYS A 205 11.31 21.16 0.16
CA LYS A 205 11.80 22.37 -0.54
C LYS A 205 10.69 23.38 -0.80
N LEU A 206 9.47 22.91 -1.08
CA LEU A 206 8.29 23.77 -1.24
C LEU A 206 7.98 24.47 0.08
N GLY A 207 7.88 23.72 1.18
CA GLY A 207 7.65 24.25 2.53
C GLY A 207 8.70 25.28 2.93
N LEU A 208 9.99 24.99 2.69
CA LEU A 208 11.09 25.94 2.91
C LEU A 208 10.87 27.23 2.11
N ARG A 209 10.54 27.14 0.82
CA ARG A 209 10.26 28.32 -0.03
C ARG A 209 9.07 29.14 0.50
N GLU A 210 8.00 28.48 0.92
CA GLU A 210 6.79 29.13 1.45
C GLU A 210 6.99 29.73 2.85
N GLN A 211 7.86 29.15 3.68
CA GLN A 211 8.15 29.65 5.02
C GLN A 211 9.14 30.82 4.99
N PHE A 212 10.16 30.76 4.12
CA PHE A 212 11.20 31.79 4.01
C PHE A 212 10.88 32.94 3.05
N GLY A 213 9.84 32.81 2.20
CA GLY A 213 9.44 33.85 1.26
C GLY A 213 10.41 34.06 0.09
N GLY A 214 11.31 33.09 -0.16
CA GLY A 214 12.31 33.13 -1.21
C GLY A 214 12.80 31.72 -1.56
N ALA A 215 13.51 31.57 -2.69
CA ALA A 215 14.01 30.27 -3.12
C ALA A 215 15.14 29.79 -2.20
N PRO A 216 15.02 28.63 -1.53
CA PRO A 216 16.05 28.09 -0.65
C PRO A 216 17.15 27.40 -1.50
N ASP A 217 17.71 28.11 -2.47
CA ASP A 217 18.62 27.55 -3.49
C ASP A 217 19.90 26.95 -2.89
N HIS A 218 20.26 27.41 -1.69
CA HIS A 218 21.42 26.91 -0.96
C HIS A 218 21.11 25.70 -0.08
N ILE A 219 19.85 25.24 0.03
CA ILE A 219 19.47 24.07 0.82
C ILE A 219 19.25 22.86 -0.10
N GLY A 220 20.15 21.89 0.03
CA GLY A 220 20.04 20.59 -0.61
C GLY A 220 19.21 19.62 0.23
N VAL A 221 18.61 18.63 -0.44
CA VAL A 221 17.96 17.48 0.18
C VAL A 221 18.59 16.21 -0.40
N ALA A 222 18.89 15.22 0.45
CA ALA A 222 19.38 13.92 0.04
C ALA A 222 18.76 12.83 0.90
N GLU A 223 18.47 11.67 0.31
CA GLU A 223 18.15 10.45 1.05
C GLU A 223 19.42 9.91 1.70
N VAL A 224 19.38 9.67 3.01
CA VAL A 224 20.52 9.15 3.76
C VAL A 224 20.07 8.17 4.85
N PRO A 225 20.91 7.20 5.22
CA PRO A 225 20.72 6.44 6.44
C PRO A 225 21.07 7.27 7.69
N ASP A 226 20.15 7.34 8.66
CA ASP A 226 20.39 7.86 10.01
C ASP A 226 20.96 6.74 10.89
N PRO A 227 22.24 6.79 11.33
CA PRO A 227 22.78 5.81 12.25
C PRO A 227 22.15 5.95 13.64
N LEU A 228 21.63 4.83 14.14
CA LEU A 228 20.98 4.76 15.43
C LEU A 228 22.00 4.54 16.56
N GLY A 229 23.13 3.93 16.25
CA GLY A 229 24.19 3.65 17.20
C GLY A 229 24.82 2.32 16.85
N PRO A 230 25.89 1.91 17.55
CA PRO A 230 26.60 0.67 17.24
C PRO A 230 25.72 -0.59 17.29
N ASP A 231 24.73 -0.63 18.17
CA ASP A 231 23.91 -1.83 18.39
C ASP A 231 22.55 -1.79 17.68
N ASP A 232 22.14 -0.60 17.19
CA ASP A 232 20.77 -0.35 16.69
C ASP A 232 20.70 -0.18 15.16
N GLY A 233 21.84 -0.22 14.46
CA GLY A 233 21.90 -0.13 13.00
C GLY A 233 21.55 1.26 12.45
N THR A 234 20.75 1.30 11.38
CA THR A 234 20.37 2.53 10.67
C THR A 234 18.85 2.60 10.42
N ARG A 235 18.34 3.77 10.03
CA ARG A 235 16.99 3.96 9.47
C ARG A 235 16.99 4.97 8.33
N ASP A 236 15.96 4.96 7.52
CA ASP A 236 15.84 5.89 6.39
C ASP A 236 15.54 7.30 6.88
N ALA A 237 16.20 8.29 6.28
CA ALA A 237 16.04 9.68 6.64
C ALA A 237 16.25 10.59 5.42
N LEU A 238 15.76 11.83 5.53
CA LEU A 238 16.15 12.92 4.64
C LEU A 238 17.17 13.79 5.33
N LEU A 239 18.27 14.07 4.65
CA LEU A 239 19.21 15.11 5.03
C LEU A 239 18.84 16.41 4.33
N LEU A 240 18.51 17.43 5.12
CA LEU A 240 18.58 18.81 4.68
C LEU A 240 19.98 19.32 4.97
N TYR A 241 20.64 19.92 3.98
CA TYR A 241 22.01 20.41 4.14
C TYR A 241 22.23 21.72 3.42
N ASP A 242 23.12 22.52 3.96
CA ASP A 242 23.48 23.77 3.33
C ASP A 242 24.64 23.56 2.35
N THR A 243 24.45 23.96 1.09
CA THR A 243 25.45 23.84 0.02
C THR A 243 26.62 24.81 0.20
N VAL A 244 26.49 25.84 1.04
CA VAL A 244 27.56 26.78 1.38
C VAL A 244 28.51 26.14 2.40
N PRO A 245 29.82 26.06 2.12
CA PRO A 245 30.80 25.56 3.10
C PRO A 245 30.72 26.32 4.43
N GLY A 246 30.67 25.57 5.54
CA GLY A 246 30.50 26.11 6.89
C GLY A 246 29.04 26.37 7.30
N GLY A 247 28.10 26.44 6.34
CA GLY A 247 26.70 26.71 6.60
C GLY A 247 26.35 28.19 6.81
N THR A 248 25.10 28.53 6.53
CA THR A 248 24.51 29.87 6.68
C THR A 248 23.79 30.10 8.02
N GLY A 249 23.59 29.04 8.82
CA GLY A 249 22.78 29.04 10.04
C GLY A 249 21.28 28.75 9.86
N TYR A 250 20.73 28.76 8.64
CA TYR A 250 19.28 28.59 8.42
C TYR A 250 18.70 27.28 8.98
N LEU A 251 19.45 26.18 8.94
CA LEU A 251 18.96 24.88 9.41
C LEU A 251 18.84 24.78 10.93
N ALA A 252 19.43 25.73 11.69
CA ALA A 252 19.26 25.79 13.13
C ALA A 252 17.80 26.04 13.54
N GLU A 253 16.98 26.62 12.67
CA GLU A 253 15.57 26.86 12.96
C GLU A 253 14.73 25.56 13.00
N LEU A 254 15.24 24.47 12.44
CA LEU A 254 14.59 23.15 12.47
C LEU A 254 14.69 22.47 13.85
N THR A 255 15.42 23.07 14.80
CA THR A 255 15.43 22.59 16.19
C THR A 255 14.11 22.91 16.90
N ASP A 256 13.31 23.85 16.41
CA ASP A 256 11.97 24.14 16.92
C ASP A 256 10.91 23.26 16.21
N PRO A 257 10.27 22.30 16.92
CA PRO A 257 9.24 21.45 16.33
C PRO A 257 8.05 22.23 15.76
N ALA A 258 7.70 23.39 16.34
CA ALA A 258 6.58 24.19 15.86
C ALA A 258 6.88 24.80 14.48
N ARG A 259 8.14 25.18 14.24
CA ARG A 259 8.59 25.69 12.93
C ARG A 259 8.61 24.61 11.87
N VAL A 260 9.02 23.39 12.24
CA VAL A 260 8.98 22.25 11.33
C VAL A 260 7.55 21.84 11.01
N HIS A 261 6.66 21.87 12.01
CA HIS A 261 5.24 21.65 11.79
C HIS A 261 4.63 22.68 10.82
N ASP A 262 4.86 23.99 11.03
CA ASP A 262 4.41 25.06 10.12
C ASP A 262 4.97 24.88 8.69
N LEU A 263 6.25 24.51 8.56
CA LEU A 263 6.88 24.23 7.26
C LEU A 263 6.16 23.10 6.52
N ILE A 264 5.92 21.97 7.19
CA ILE A 264 5.27 20.79 6.60
C ILE A 264 3.80 21.09 6.31
N TYR A 265 3.11 21.83 7.18
CA TYR A 265 1.72 22.23 6.97
C TYR A 265 1.55 23.13 5.74
N ARG A 266 2.45 24.12 5.55
CA ARG A 266 2.45 24.97 4.35
C ARG A 266 2.67 24.17 3.08
N ALA A 267 3.61 23.22 3.11
CA ALA A 267 3.86 22.32 1.98
C ALA A 267 2.62 21.47 1.67
N TRP A 268 2.03 20.84 2.70
CA TRP A 268 0.83 20.02 2.57
C TRP A 268 -0.32 20.82 1.96
N ARG A 269 -0.64 21.99 2.52
CA ARG A 269 -1.73 22.84 2.04
C ARG A 269 -1.56 23.20 0.57
N LYS A 270 -0.35 23.59 0.14
CA LYS A 270 -0.08 23.91 -1.27
C LYS A 270 -0.22 22.73 -2.22
N VAL A 271 0.11 21.53 -1.77
CA VAL A 271 -0.02 20.30 -2.57
C VAL A 271 -1.48 19.82 -2.62
N ALA A 272 -2.21 19.92 -1.51
CA ALA A 272 -3.62 19.54 -1.38
C ALA A 272 -4.55 20.47 -2.19
N GLU A 273 -4.30 21.78 -2.16
CA GLU A 273 -5.09 22.79 -2.88
C GLU A 273 -4.66 22.97 -4.34
N CYS A 274 -3.64 22.24 -4.81
CA CYS A 274 -3.12 22.46 -6.16
C CYS A 274 -4.16 22.02 -7.21
N PRO A 275 -4.49 22.87 -8.21
CA PRO A 275 -5.45 22.52 -9.27
C PRO A 275 -5.08 21.28 -10.08
N CYS A 276 -3.80 20.87 -10.08
CA CYS A 276 -3.38 19.66 -10.78
C CYS A 276 -3.88 18.36 -10.15
N ARG A 277 -4.62 18.41 -9.04
CA ARG A 277 -5.33 17.26 -8.48
C ARG A 277 -6.42 16.73 -9.43
N ASP A 278 -6.98 17.61 -10.27
CA ASP A 278 -8.06 17.32 -11.21
C ASP A 278 -7.52 17.05 -12.64
N GLU A 279 -6.20 16.83 -12.77
CA GLU A 279 -5.51 16.62 -14.04
C GLU A 279 -4.81 15.25 -14.07
N GLU A 280 -4.70 14.60 -15.23
CA GLU A 280 -4.01 13.31 -15.39
C GLU A 280 -2.47 13.44 -15.38
N ARG A 281 -1.91 13.87 -14.25
CA ARG A 281 -0.45 13.99 -14.06
C ARG A 281 -0.04 13.75 -12.62
N LEU A 282 1.17 13.22 -12.42
CA LEU A 282 1.72 12.99 -11.08
C LEU A 282 1.93 14.30 -10.31
N ALA A 283 2.52 15.31 -10.94
CA ALA A 283 2.74 16.63 -10.36
C ALA A 283 2.80 17.70 -11.45
N CYS A 284 2.83 18.97 -11.05
CA CYS A 284 2.88 20.10 -11.99
C CYS A 284 3.92 21.16 -11.64
N HIS A 285 4.14 22.09 -12.57
CA HIS A 285 5.01 23.26 -12.41
C HIS A 285 4.52 24.25 -11.35
N ARG A 286 3.25 24.17 -10.91
CA ARG A 286 2.68 25.06 -9.87
C ARG A 286 2.95 24.54 -8.45
N CYS A 287 3.25 23.25 -8.29
CA CYS A 287 3.55 22.64 -7.00
C CYS A 287 5.00 22.09 -6.95
N LEU A 288 5.20 20.81 -7.24
CA LEU A 288 6.41 20.07 -6.90
C LEU A 288 7.47 20.04 -8.02
N LEU A 289 7.08 20.08 -9.30
CA LEU A 289 8.04 19.91 -10.41
C LEU A 289 9.17 20.95 -10.45
N PRO A 290 9.00 22.23 -10.08
CA PRO A 290 10.11 23.18 -10.05
C PRO A 290 11.20 22.84 -9.02
N LEU A 291 10.89 21.95 -8.07
CA LEU A 291 11.72 21.60 -6.92
C LEU A 291 12.23 20.15 -6.99
N ALA A 292 11.69 19.38 -7.93
CA ALA A 292 12.12 18.03 -8.26
C ALA A 292 13.52 18.03 -8.86
N SER A 293 14.35 17.03 -8.51
CA SER A 293 15.58 16.83 -9.25
C SER A 293 15.26 16.26 -10.64
N GLY A 294 16.06 16.61 -11.66
CA GLY A 294 15.77 16.19 -13.04
C GLY A 294 15.68 14.68 -13.27
N ARG A 295 16.28 13.87 -12.40
CA ARG A 295 16.21 12.39 -12.44
C ARG A 295 14.95 11.81 -11.81
N GLU A 296 14.30 12.60 -10.97
CA GLU A 296 13.19 12.17 -10.13
C GLU A 296 11.83 12.67 -10.63
N ILE A 297 11.81 13.49 -11.68
CA ILE A 297 10.59 14.12 -12.22
C ILE A 297 9.45 13.09 -12.39
N ASP A 298 9.75 11.93 -12.96
CA ASP A 298 8.77 10.86 -13.22
C ASP A 298 8.31 10.12 -11.95
N ARG A 299 8.93 10.39 -10.80
CA ARG A 299 8.62 9.81 -9.48
C ARG A 299 8.13 10.85 -8.48
N VAL A 300 8.03 12.11 -8.87
CA VAL A 300 7.43 13.15 -8.01
C VAL A 300 5.92 13.18 -8.23
N SER A 301 5.18 12.83 -7.18
CA SER A 301 3.72 12.77 -7.15
C SER A 301 3.14 13.68 -6.08
N ARG A 302 2.21 14.54 -6.51
CA ARG A 302 1.38 15.41 -5.67
C ARG A 302 0.61 14.58 -4.64
N GLN A 303 -0.05 13.51 -5.08
CA GLN A 303 -0.86 12.68 -4.19
C GLN A 303 -0.01 11.92 -3.16
N ALA A 304 1.16 11.43 -3.56
CA ALA A 304 2.10 10.82 -2.61
C ALA A 304 2.62 11.84 -1.58
N ALA A 305 3.03 13.03 -2.03
CA ALA A 305 3.43 14.11 -1.12
C ALA A 305 2.30 14.46 -0.14
N GLU A 306 1.07 14.67 -0.62
CA GLU A 306 -0.08 15.00 0.23
C GLU A 306 -0.29 13.93 1.33
N ARG A 307 -0.33 12.65 0.93
CA ARG A 307 -0.50 11.51 1.84
C ARG A 307 0.58 11.47 2.92
N HIS A 308 1.85 11.57 2.53
CA HIS A 308 2.98 11.46 3.47
C HIS A 308 3.12 12.68 4.38
N LEU A 309 2.89 13.88 3.87
CA LEU A 309 2.89 15.09 4.70
C LEU A 309 1.74 15.05 5.71
N ARG A 310 0.55 14.59 5.30
CA ARG A 310 -0.59 14.39 6.22
C ARG A 310 -0.21 13.41 7.31
N ALA A 311 0.33 12.23 6.95
CA ALA A 311 0.74 11.21 7.92
C ALA A 311 1.76 11.77 8.94
N ILE A 312 2.72 12.60 8.49
CA ILE A 312 3.69 13.24 9.38
C ILE A 312 3.02 14.25 10.31
N LEU A 313 2.17 15.13 9.78
CA LEU A 313 1.46 16.16 10.57
C LEU A 313 0.55 15.53 11.64
N THR A 314 -0.11 14.43 11.32
CA THR A 314 -1.07 13.76 12.22
C THR A 314 -0.43 12.68 13.09
N ALA A 315 0.89 12.45 12.97
CA ALA A 315 1.61 11.35 13.63
C ALA A 315 0.98 9.97 13.31
N GLY A 316 0.62 9.75 12.05
CA GLY A 316 0.01 8.51 11.56
C GLY A 316 -1.50 8.38 11.83
N ARG A 317 -2.14 9.36 12.49
CA ARG A 317 -3.58 9.35 12.72
C ARG A 317 -4.36 9.75 11.46
N LEU A 318 -5.63 9.38 11.41
CA LEU A 318 -6.54 9.68 10.30
C LEU A 318 -7.18 11.08 10.38
N ASP A 319 -6.74 11.93 11.32
CA ASP A 319 -7.24 13.28 11.50
C ASP A 319 -6.92 14.19 10.29
N GLU A 320 -7.56 15.35 10.21
CA GLU A 320 -7.15 16.40 9.27
C GLU A 320 -5.97 17.20 9.84
N PRO A 321 -4.98 17.57 9.02
CA PRO A 321 -3.91 18.46 9.47
C PRO A 321 -4.45 19.83 9.87
N SER A 322 -4.06 20.31 11.05
CA SER A 322 -4.39 21.65 11.54
C SER A 322 -3.19 22.58 11.44
N ALA A 323 -3.40 23.86 11.11
CA ALA A 323 -2.34 24.87 11.10
C ALA A 323 -1.74 25.10 12.50
N GLU A 324 -2.57 24.99 13.54
CA GLU A 324 -2.20 25.19 14.94
C GLU A 324 -1.72 23.89 15.62
N GLY A 325 -1.61 22.80 14.86
CA GLY A 325 -1.14 21.51 15.34
C GLY A 325 0.20 21.62 16.05
N ARG A 326 0.34 20.91 17.16
CA ARG A 326 1.60 20.76 17.89
C ARG A 326 1.82 19.29 18.18
N TRP A 327 3.04 18.82 17.95
CA TRP A 327 3.46 17.50 18.38
C TRP A 327 3.82 17.51 19.86
N ASP A 328 3.49 16.43 20.55
CA ASP A 328 4.15 16.11 21.82
C ASP A 328 5.51 15.49 21.50
N VAL A 329 6.58 16.13 21.94
CA VAL A 329 7.95 15.78 21.56
C VAL A 329 8.78 15.27 22.74
N THR A 330 9.81 14.51 22.43
CA THR A 330 10.82 14.00 23.36
C THR A 330 12.22 14.12 22.74
N VAL A 331 13.26 14.19 23.57
CA VAL A 331 14.66 14.11 23.12
C VAL A 331 15.15 12.66 23.03
N GLU A 332 14.45 11.74 23.71
CA GLU A 332 14.71 10.32 23.67
C GLU A 332 14.24 9.75 22.34
N ARG A 333 15.09 8.96 21.71
CA ARG A 333 14.72 8.32 20.47
C ARG A 333 13.62 7.28 20.74
N PRO A 334 12.54 7.24 19.95
CA PRO A 334 11.55 6.19 20.09
C PRO A 334 12.17 4.83 19.70
N THR A 335 11.98 3.81 20.54
CA THR A 335 12.30 2.42 20.24
C THR A 335 11.22 1.87 19.31
N ILE A 336 11.49 1.86 18.01
CA ILE A 336 10.52 1.42 17.02
C ILE A 336 11.04 0.14 16.39
N ASN A 337 10.39 -0.96 16.75
CA ASN A 337 10.68 -2.26 16.17
C ASN A 337 10.12 -2.28 14.74
N ARG A 338 10.98 -2.44 13.73
CA ARG A 338 10.56 -2.53 12.32
C ARG A 338 9.61 -3.69 12.04
N SER A 339 9.55 -4.72 12.90
CA SER A 339 8.51 -5.76 12.82
C SER A 339 7.08 -5.23 13.09
N LEU A 340 6.96 -4.00 13.62
CA LEU A 340 5.71 -3.26 13.80
C LEU A 340 5.34 -2.40 12.59
N SER A 341 6.05 -2.52 11.46
CA SER A 341 5.60 -1.91 10.20
C SER A 341 4.15 -2.33 9.94
N PRO A 342 3.27 -1.42 9.50
CA PRO A 342 1.89 -1.77 9.17
C PRO A 342 1.85 -3.02 8.30
N LEU A 343 1.07 -4.01 8.72
CA LEU A 343 1.00 -5.32 8.06
C LEU A 343 0.62 -5.19 6.58
N GLU A 344 -0.23 -4.23 6.28
CA GLU A 344 -0.65 -3.80 4.95
C GLU A 344 0.52 -3.45 4.02
N LEU A 345 1.51 -2.70 4.51
CA LEU A 345 2.67 -2.28 3.72
C LEU A 345 3.60 -3.44 3.41
N ARG A 346 3.85 -4.31 4.40
CA ARG A 346 4.64 -5.53 4.21
C ARG A 346 3.96 -6.47 3.22
N PHE A 347 2.64 -6.63 3.33
CA PHE A 347 1.86 -7.41 2.36
C PHE A 347 1.97 -6.83 0.94
N ALA A 348 1.80 -5.52 0.77
CA ALA A 348 1.86 -4.88 -0.55
C ALA A 348 3.25 -5.05 -1.21
N GLU A 349 4.33 -4.97 -0.43
CA GLU A 349 5.70 -5.18 -0.92
C GLU A 349 5.96 -6.65 -1.32
N LEU A 350 5.50 -7.60 -0.50
CA LEU A 350 5.58 -9.02 -0.85
C LEU A 350 4.73 -9.37 -2.07
N TYR A 351 3.55 -8.76 -2.20
CA TYR A 351 2.69 -8.91 -3.36
C TYR A 351 3.37 -8.37 -4.64
N ARG A 352 4.00 -7.19 -4.57
CA ARG A 352 4.79 -6.64 -5.67
C ARG A 352 5.92 -7.59 -6.08
N SER A 353 6.64 -8.11 -5.10
CA SER A 353 7.75 -9.04 -5.33
C SER A 353 7.25 -10.39 -5.90
N LEU A 354 6.06 -10.84 -5.52
CA LEU A 354 5.39 -12.00 -6.10
C LEU A 354 5.05 -11.77 -7.57
N LEU A 355 4.55 -10.59 -7.95
CA LEU A 355 4.29 -10.25 -9.35
C LEU A 355 5.56 -10.27 -10.19
N GLU A 356 6.69 -9.81 -9.64
CA GLU A 356 8.00 -9.85 -10.30
C GLU A 356 8.49 -11.30 -10.51
N GLU A 357 8.32 -12.18 -9.52
CA GLU A 357 8.58 -13.62 -9.64
C GLU A 357 7.75 -14.28 -10.74
N LEU A 358 6.51 -13.79 -10.95
CA LEU A 358 5.62 -14.24 -12.01
C LEU A 358 5.92 -13.58 -13.38
N ASN A 359 7.07 -12.90 -13.51
CA ASN A 359 7.45 -12.14 -14.69
C ASN A 359 6.41 -11.07 -15.11
N GLY A 360 5.70 -10.53 -14.13
CA GLY A 360 4.72 -9.47 -14.34
C GLY A 360 5.37 -8.13 -14.63
N THR A 361 4.76 -7.36 -15.54
CA THR A 361 5.12 -5.94 -15.71
C THR A 361 4.29 -5.12 -14.74
N VAL A 362 4.92 -4.61 -13.69
CA VAL A 362 4.25 -3.89 -12.60
C VAL A 362 4.32 -2.38 -12.80
N GLN A 363 3.19 -1.71 -12.59
CA GLN A 363 3.04 -0.27 -12.54
C GLN A 363 2.38 0.11 -11.21
N LEU A 364 2.95 1.11 -10.53
CA LEU A 364 2.39 1.68 -9.32
C LEU A 364 1.71 3.01 -9.65
N VAL A 365 0.49 3.18 -9.17
CA VAL A 365 -0.27 4.43 -9.30
C VAL A 365 -0.48 5.00 -7.89
N PRO A 366 0.09 6.17 -7.56
CA PRO A 366 -0.14 6.82 -6.28
C PRO A 366 -1.63 7.03 -6.01
N GLY A 367 -2.03 6.83 -4.76
CA GLY A 367 -3.41 7.01 -4.31
C GLY A 367 -3.47 7.57 -2.89
N THR A 368 -4.67 7.99 -2.48
CA THR A 368 -4.94 8.61 -1.17
C THR A 368 -4.68 7.66 -0.01
N TRP A 369 -4.89 6.37 -0.21
CA TRP A 369 -4.78 5.33 0.82
C TRP A 369 -3.61 4.37 0.62
N GLY A 370 -2.70 4.70 -0.31
CA GLY A 370 -1.61 3.83 -0.72
C GLY A 370 -1.51 3.77 -2.25
N ASN A 371 -0.54 3.00 -2.73
CA ASN A 371 -0.33 2.82 -4.16
C ASN A 371 -1.27 1.72 -4.68
N THR A 372 -2.01 1.99 -5.75
CA THR A 372 -2.67 0.95 -6.53
C THR A 372 -1.62 0.20 -7.34
N ILE A 373 -1.56 -1.12 -7.21
CA ILE A 373 -0.62 -1.96 -7.95
C ILE A 373 -1.32 -2.52 -9.17
N ARG A 374 -0.89 -2.13 -10.37
CA ARG A 374 -1.37 -2.68 -11.64
C ARG A 374 -0.30 -3.56 -12.24
N ALA A 375 -0.64 -4.76 -12.69
CA ALA A 375 0.33 -5.64 -13.32
C ALA A 375 -0.26 -6.43 -14.47
N ASN A 376 0.49 -6.57 -15.56
CA ASN A 376 0.17 -7.52 -16.61
C ASN A 376 0.92 -8.82 -16.32
N VAL A 377 0.20 -9.91 -16.08
CA VAL A 377 0.76 -11.26 -15.84
C VAL A 377 0.07 -12.25 -16.79
N GLY A 378 0.87 -12.85 -17.68
CA GLY A 378 0.31 -13.66 -18.76
C GLY A 378 -0.67 -12.84 -19.62
N PRO A 379 -1.90 -13.33 -19.89
CA PRO A 379 -2.88 -12.62 -20.70
C PRO A 379 -3.75 -11.62 -19.92
N ARG A 380 -3.60 -11.52 -18.60
CA ARG A 380 -4.51 -10.76 -17.73
C ARG A 380 -3.86 -9.52 -17.14
N ARG A 381 -4.67 -8.48 -16.97
CA ARG A 381 -4.33 -7.32 -16.17
C ARG A 381 -4.93 -7.44 -14.78
N TRP A 382 -4.06 -7.40 -13.79
CA TRP A 382 -4.40 -7.43 -12.37
C TRP A 382 -4.29 -6.03 -11.77
N THR A 383 -5.24 -5.69 -10.90
CA THR A 383 -5.25 -4.45 -10.13
C THR A 383 -5.48 -4.77 -8.67
N LEU A 384 -4.51 -4.46 -7.80
CA LEU A 384 -4.64 -4.48 -6.35
C LEU A 384 -4.86 -3.05 -5.86
N GLU A 385 -6.06 -2.79 -5.35
CA GLU A 385 -6.48 -1.46 -4.90
C GLU A 385 -6.58 -1.42 -3.37
N PRO A 386 -5.93 -0.47 -2.69
CA PRO A 386 -5.95 -0.38 -1.23
C PRO A 386 -7.25 0.25 -0.70
N GLN A 387 -7.69 -0.20 0.49
CA GLN A 387 -8.66 0.49 1.36
C GLN A 387 -10.02 0.79 0.68
N VAL A 388 -10.54 -0.16 -0.10
CA VAL A 388 -11.79 -0.03 -0.85
C VAL A 388 -12.99 -0.27 0.06
N ASN A 389 -14.01 0.59 0.03
CA ASN A 389 -15.28 0.32 0.70
C ASN A 389 -16.14 -0.63 -0.16
N VAL A 390 -16.53 -1.77 0.39
CA VAL A 390 -17.36 -2.79 -0.28
C VAL A 390 -18.39 -3.31 0.70
N LEU A 391 -19.68 -3.09 0.41
CA LEU A 391 -20.82 -3.65 1.17
C LEU A 391 -20.74 -3.42 2.69
N GLY A 392 -20.39 -2.21 3.13
CA GLY A 392 -20.23 -1.87 4.54
C GLY A 392 -18.98 -2.47 5.22
N SER A 393 -18.14 -3.17 4.45
CA SER A 393 -16.80 -3.61 4.84
C SER A 393 -15.74 -2.74 4.15
N LYS A 394 -14.53 -2.72 4.72
CA LYS A 394 -13.37 -2.05 4.13
C LYS A 394 -12.18 -3.02 4.16
N PRO A 395 -12.06 -3.92 3.16
CA PRO A 395 -10.86 -4.73 3.00
C PRO A 395 -9.62 -3.84 2.85
N ASP A 396 -8.48 -4.32 3.34
CA ASP A 396 -7.21 -3.61 3.20
C ASP A 396 -6.80 -3.51 1.73
N PHE A 397 -7.10 -4.56 0.95
CA PHE A 397 -6.95 -4.53 -0.49
C PHE A 397 -8.08 -5.28 -1.20
N VAL A 398 -8.39 -4.87 -2.43
CA VAL A 398 -9.21 -5.65 -3.35
C VAL A 398 -8.42 -5.92 -4.62
N LEU A 399 -8.21 -7.21 -4.90
CA LEU A 399 -7.58 -7.70 -6.13
C LEU A 399 -8.65 -7.97 -7.19
N ARG A 400 -8.49 -7.37 -8.36
CA ARG A 400 -9.36 -7.57 -9.53
C ARG A 400 -8.55 -7.95 -10.75
N SER A 401 -9.15 -8.75 -11.63
CA SER A 401 -8.68 -8.94 -13.01
C SER A 401 -9.57 -8.15 -13.96
N ASP A 402 -9.05 -7.83 -15.15
CA ASP A 402 -9.83 -7.41 -16.32
C ASP A 402 -10.75 -8.52 -16.89
N ASP A 403 -10.56 -9.78 -16.50
CA ASP A 403 -11.42 -10.91 -16.86
C ASP A 403 -12.62 -11.00 -15.89
N THR A 404 -13.81 -10.67 -16.36
CA THR A 404 -15.04 -10.65 -15.55
C THR A 404 -15.48 -12.03 -15.05
N ASN A 405 -14.92 -13.13 -15.57
CA ASN A 405 -15.18 -14.48 -15.08
C ASN A 405 -14.33 -14.85 -13.86
N VAL A 406 -13.39 -13.98 -13.48
CA VAL A 406 -12.52 -14.17 -12.32
C VAL A 406 -13.09 -13.36 -11.15
N PRO A 407 -13.58 -14.02 -10.09
CA PRO A 407 -14.06 -13.32 -8.91
C PRO A 407 -13.01 -12.37 -8.30
N PRO A 408 -13.42 -11.19 -7.82
CA PRO A 408 -12.53 -10.32 -7.07
C PRO A 408 -12.13 -10.96 -5.74
N VAL A 409 -10.91 -10.69 -5.27
CA VAL A 409 -10.42 -11.15 -3.96
C VAL A 409 -10.33 -9.97 -3.01
N ALA A 410 -11.14 -9.96 -1.96
CA ALA A 410 -11.03 -9.06 -0.84
C ALA A 410 -9.96 -9.59 0.13
N VAL A 411 -8.91 -8.80 0.37
CA VAL A 411 -7.78 -9.17 1.23
C VAL A 411 -7.87 -8.38 2.54
N PHE A 412 -7.80 -9.10 3.66
CA PHE A 412 -7.71 -8.55 5.01
C PHE A 412 -6.35 -8.91 5.61
N THR A 413 -5.57 -7.90 5.98
CA THR A 413 -4.32 -8.06 6.71
C THR A 413 -4.58 -8.01 8.21
N ASP A 414 -4.85 -9.18 8.79
CA ASP A 414 -5.32 -9.30 10.16
C ASP A 414 -4.15 -9.35 11.18
N GLY A 415 -4.08 -8.32 12.03
CA GLY A 415 -3.19 -8.29 13.19
C GLY A 415 -3.88 -8.78 14.47
N LEU A 416 -3.33 -9.81 15.13
CA LEU A 416 -3.92 -10.39 16.35
C LEU A 416 -4.25 -9.32 17.41
N ALA A 417 -3.35 -8.39 17.69
CA ALA A 417 -3.55 -7.35 18.70
C ALA A 417 -4.73 -6.40 18.38
N PHE A 418 -5.04 -6.20 17.09
CA PHE A 418 -6.06 -5.26 16.61
C PHE A 418 -7.42 -5.91 16.36
N HIS A 419 -7.47 -7.24 16.25
CA HIS A 419 -8.70 -7.99 15.97
C HIS A 419 -9.11 -8.94 17.08
N ALA A 420 -8.13 -9.49 17.81
CA ALA A 420 -8.32 -10.62 18.71
C ALA A 420 -7.42 -10.53 19.94
N SER A 421 -7.58 -9.45 20.71
CA SER A 421 -6.98 -9.25 22.03
C SER A 421 -8.06 -9.07 23.10
N VAL A 422 -7.66 -9.14 24.38
CA VAL A 422 -8.59 -8.96 25.50
C VAL A 422 -9.22 -7.56 25.48
N ASP A 423 -8.45 -6.54 25.08
CA ASP A 423 -8.90 -5.16 25.01
C ASP A 423 -9.66 -4.84 23.71
N ILE A 424 -9.32 -5.52 22.61
CA ILE A 424 -9.92 -5.32 21.28
C ILE A 424 -10.33 -6.67 20.69
N ASN A 425 -11.62 -6.94 20.69
CA ASN A 425 -12.19 -8.12 20.05
C ASN A 425 -13.21 -7.72 18.98
N ARG A 426 -12.82 -7.89 17.71
CA ARG A 426 -13.62 -7.57 16.52
C ARG A 426 -14.07 -8.81 15.74
N LEU A 427 -13.72 -10.00 16.21
CA LEU A 427 -13.90 -11.25 15.46
C LEU A 427 -15.34 -11.51 15.01
N ALA A 428 -16.31 -11.23 15.87
CA ALA A 428 -17.73 -11.41 15.57
C ALA A 428 -18.24 -10.48 14.44
N ASP A 429 -17.75 -9.24 14.42
CA ASP A 429 -18.06 -8.23 13.40
C ASP A 429 -17.34 -8.58 12.09
N ASP A 430 -16.05 -8.90 12.17
CA ASP A 430 -15.24 -9.28 11.01
C ASP A 430 -15.80 -10.53 10.31
N ALA A 431 -16.20 -11.56 11.07
CA ALA A 431 -16.84 -12.75 10.51
C ALA A 431 -18.13 -12.40 9.74
N GLY A 432 -18.92 -11.44 10.25
CA GLY A 432 -20.12 -10.95 9.58
C GLY A 432 -19.83 -10.24 8.27
N LYS A 433 -18.88 -9.31 8.30
CA LYS A 433 -18.44 -8.57 7.11
C LYS A 433 -17.89 -9.50 6.03
N ARG A 434 -17.12 -10.51 6.43
CA ARG A 434 -16.57 -11.52 5.51
C ARG A 434 -17.67 -12.41 4.91
N SER A 435 -18.66 -12.84 5.70
CA SER A 435 -19.82 -13.59 5.20
C SER A 435 -20.57 -12.80 4.11
N ALA A 436 -20.83 -11.51 4.36
CA ALA A 436 -21.52 -10.65 3.40
C ALA A 436 -20.74 -10.49 2.07
N LEU A 437 -19.41 -10.39 2.13
CA LEU A 437 -18.56 -10.36 0.94
C LEU A 437 -18.61 -11.68 0.15
N VAL A 438 -18.55 -12.82 0.84
CA VAL A 438 -18.67 -14.15 0.20
C VAL A 438 -20.03 -14.31 -0.46
N GLU A 439 -21.11 -13.91 0.21
CA GLU A 439 -22.48 -13.92 -0.33
C GLU A 439 -22.61 -13.04 -1.59
N ALA A 440 -21.86 -11.94 -1.67
CA ALA A 440 -21.78 -11.08 -2.83
C ALA A 440 -20.81 -11.56 -3.94
N GLY A 441 -20.25 -12.76 -3.81
CA GLY A 441 -19.41 -13.38 -4.83
C GLY A 441 -17.92 -13.01 -4.77
N TYR A 442 -17.45 -12.38 -3.69
CA TYR A 442 -16.03 -12.17 -3.46
C TYR A 442 -15.37 -13.43 -2.91
N LEU A 443 -14.11 -13.65 -3.29
CA LEU A 443 -13.19 -14.47 -2.51
C LEU A 443 -12.61 -13.62 -1.38
N VAL A 444 -12.50 -14.17 -0.17
CA VAL A 444 -12.08 -13.43 1.04
C VAL A 444 -10.83 -14.03 1.61
N LEU A 445 -9.68 -13.38 1.41
CA LEU A 445 -8.37 -13.84 1.86
C LEU A 445 -7.92 -13.10 3.12
N SER A 446 -7.83 -13.80 4.24
CA SER A 446 -7.19 -13.28 5.46
C SER A 446 -5.68 -13.60 5.45
N VAL A 447 -4.85 -12.60 5.76
CA VAL A 447 -3.39 -12.68 5.79
C VAL A 447 -2.91 -12.18 7.15
N THR A 448 -2.24 -13.02 7.91
CA THR A 448 -1.74 -12.66 9.25
C THR A 448 -0.30 -12.18 9.21
N ALA A 449 0.15 -11.55 10.31
CA ALA A 449 1.56 -11.22 10.49
C ALA A 449 2.50 -12.44 10.42
N ALA A 450 2.03 -13.64 10.81
CA ALA A 450 2.81 -14.86 10.70
C ALA A 450 2.99 -15.29 9.23
N ASP A 451 1.94 -15.15 8.41
CA ASP A 451 1.98 -15.48 6.98
C ASP A 451 2.97 -14.58 6.23
N VAL A 452 2.95 -13.27 6.53
CA VAL A 452 3.90 -12.30 5.98
C VAL A 452 5.33 -12.64 6.37
N SER A 453 5.60 -12.88 7.66
CA SER A 453 6.95 -13.25 8.12
C SER A 453 7.44 -14.57 7.51
N THR A 454 6.55 -15.55 7.34
CA THR A 454 6.91 -16.85 6.75
C THR A 454 7.24 -16.72 5.26
N GLU A 455 6.54 -15.85 4.52
CA GLU A 455 6.87 -15.56 3.12
C GLU A 455 8.18 -14.77 2.98
N GLU A 456 8.46 -13.83 3.90
CA GLU A 456 9.76 -13.14 3.98
C GLU A 456 10.90 -14.16 4.19
N GLU A 457 10.78 -15.03 5.19
CA GLU A 457 11.77 -16.09 5.47
C GLU A 457 11.94 -17.05 4.28
N ARG A 458 10.85 -17.43 3.61
CA ARG A 458 10.87 -18.27 2.41
C ARG A 458 11.71 -17.63 1.31
N ARG A 459 11.56 -16.33 1.09
CA ARG A 459 12.32 -15.56 0.09
C ARG A 459 13.78 -15.40 0.47
N GLU A 460 14.06 -14.98 1.70
CA GLU A 460 15.42 -14.79 2.21
C GLU A 460 16.25 -16.08 2.10
N GLN A 461 15.63 -17.22 2.36
CA GLN A 461 16.29 -18.52 2.32
C GLN A 461 16.22 -19.19 0.93
N GLY A 462 15.61 -18.56 -0.07
CA GLY A 462 15.46 -19.10 -1.42
C GLY A 462 14.67 -20.42 -1.48
N ARG A 463 13.73 -20.64 -0.57
CA ARG A 463 12.86 -21.82 -0.54
C ARG A 463 11.77 -21.71 -1.61
N GLU A 464 11.31 -22.84 -2.13
CA GLU A 464 10.18 -22.87 -3.08
C GLU A 464 8.82 -22.78 -2.38
N THR A 465 8.68 -23.35 -1.19
CA THR A 465 7.42 -23.41 -0.45
C THR A 465 7.60 -23.05 1.02
N VAL A 466 6.49 -22.69 1.67
CA VAL A 466 6.41 -22.52 3.12
C VAL A 466 6.06 -23.86 3.79
N THR A 467 6.20 -23.93 5.11
CA THR A 467 5.78 -25.12 5.89
C THR A 467 4.26 -25.14 6.02
N PRO A 468 3.59 -26.28 5.73
CA PRO A 468 2.14 -26.37 5.87
C PRO A 468 1.67 -26.28 7.33
N PRO A 469 0.40 -25.91 7.57
CA PRO A 469 -0.21 -25.95 8.89
C PRO A 469 -0.10 -27.35 9.51
N ALA A 470 0.03 -27.44 10.84
CA ALA A 470 0.25 -28.70 11.53
C ALA A 470 -0.88 -29.73 11.35
N TRP A 471 -2.11 -29.28 11.08
CA TRP A 471 -3.27 -30.12 10.81
C TRP A 471 -3.38 -30.57 9.35
N PHE A 472 -2.59 -30.00 8.43
CA PHE A 472 -2.59 -30.36 7.02
C PHE A 472 -1.82 -31.68 6.78
N ASN A 473 -2.39 -32.59 5.99
CA ASN A 473 -1.78 -33.88 5.68
C ASN A 473 -1.66 -34.09 4.16
N GLU A 474 -0.43 -34.03 3.64
CA GLU A 474 -0.14 -34.17 2.21
C GLU A 474 -0.53 -35.54 1.62
N GLN A 475 -0.34 -36.63 2.37
CA GLN A 475 -0.67 -37.98 1.90
C GLN A 475 -2.16 -38.12 1.67
N LEU A 476 -2.94 -37.54 2.59
CA LEU A 476 -4.39 -37.54 2.53
C LEU A 476 -4.93 -36.61 1.43
N ALA A 477 -4.30 -35.44 1.23
CA ALA A 477 -4.61 -34.56 0.11
C ALA A 477 -4.48 -35.30 -1.23
N GLY A 478 -3.45 -36.14 -1.39
CA GLY A 478 -3.27 -36.98 -2.58
C GLY A 478 -4.37 -38.03 -2.76
N ALA A 479 -4.78 -38.70 -1.68
CA ALA A 479 -5.87 -39.68 -1.73
C ALA A 479 -7.21 -39.06 -2.11
N ILE A 480 -7.58 -37.94 -1.46
CA ILE A 480 -8.83 -37.21 -1.72
C ILE A 480 -8.86 -36.67 -3.16
N SER A 481 -7.73 -36.17 -3.66
CA SER A 481 -7.63 -35.64 -5.03
C SER A 481 -7.92 -36.71 -6.09
N ASN A 482 -7.44 -37.93 -5.87
CA ASN A 482 -7.69 -39.06 -6.77
C ASN A 482 -9.18 -39.46 -6.81
N GLU A 483 -9.89 -39.37 -5.68
CA GLU A 483 -11.33 -39.68 -5.60
C GLU A 483 -12.22 -38.54 -6.11
N GLY A 484 -11.86 -37.28 -5.84
CA GLY A 484 -12.66 -36.09 -6.16
C GLY A 484 -12.46 -35.51 -7.57
N GLY A 485 -11.53 -36.06 -8.36
CA GLY A 485 -11.29 -35.64 -9.75
C GLY A 485 -10.71 -34.22 -9.87
N PHE A 486 -9.76 -33.89 -9.00
CA PHE A 486 -8.97 -32.66 -9.03
C PHE A 486 -7.50 -32.96 -8.68
N GLN A 487 -6.59 -31.98 -8.79
CA GLN A 487 -5.16 -32.25 -8.63
C GLN A 487 -4.73 -32.09 -7.16
N THR A 488 -3.78 -32.91 -6.69
CA THR A 488 -3.16 -32.72 -5.36
C THR A 488 -2.56 -31.32 -5.19
N GLY A 489 -2.12 -30.73 -6.31
CA GLY A 489 -1.68 -29.35 -6.36
C GLY A 489 -2.74 -28.36 -5.88
N ASP A 490 -4.04 -28.64 -6.03
CA ASP A 490 -5.11 -27.71 -5.63
C ASP A 490 -5.15 -27.51 -4.10
N PHE A 491 -4.75 -28.51 -3.29
CA PHE A 491 -4.62 -28.35 -1.84
C PHE A 491 -3.38 -27.56 -1.41
N ALA A 492 -2.42 -27.36 -2.31
CA ALA A 492 -1.20 -26.65 -1.97
C ALA A 492 -1.43 -25.14 -1.72
N MET A 493 -2.64 -24.61 -1.97
CA MET A 493 -3.04 -23.28 -1.46
C MET A 493 -3.20 -23.26 0.06
N VAL A 494 -3.73 -24.35 0.65
CA VAL A 494 -3.85 -24.49 2.11
C VAL A 494 -2.49 -24.80 2.74
N ALA A 495 -1.66 -25.60 2.05
CA ALA A 495 -0.30 -25.91 2.49
C ALA A 495 0.68 -24.74 2.32
N GLY A 496 0.52 -23.94 1.25
CA GLY A 496 1.43 -22.89 0.82
C GLY A 496 1.07 -21.50 1.36
N GLY A 497 -0.03 -21.38 2.10
CA GLY A 497 -0.48 -20.13 2.70
C GLY A 497 -1.03 -19.11 1.67
N PRO A 498 -1.36 -17.89 2.14
CA PRO A 498 -2.06 -16.89 1.32
C PRO A 498 -1.24 -16.41 0.10
N PHE A 499 0.09 -16.35 0.20
CA PHE A 499 0.92 -15.93 -0.93
C PHE A 499 0.99 -17.00 -2.03
N ASP A 500 0.96 -18.29 -1.69
CA ASP A 500 0.88 -19.34 -2.72
C ASP A 500 -0.50 -19.40 -3.38
N PHE A 501 -1.58 -19.12 -2.62
CA PHE A 501 -2.91 -18.87 -3.18
C PHE A 501 -2.86 -17.74 -4.21
N LEU A 502 -2.32 -16.57 -3.86
CA LEU A 502 -2.22 -15.43 -4.78
C LEU A 502 -1.37 -15.76 -6.01
N ARG A 503 -0.24 -16.45 -5.82
CA ARG A 503 0.65 -16.89 -6.92
C ARG A 503 -0.10 -17.74 -7.95
N ARG A 504 -0.90 -18.70 -7.49
CA ARG A 504 -1.68 -19.59 -8.36
C ARG A 504 -2.85 -18.86 -8.99
N TRP A 505 -3.59 -18.09 -8.19
CA TRP A 505 -4.76 -17.34 -8.62
C TRP A 505 -4.40 -16.35 -9.74
N ILE A 506 -3.27 -15.65 -9.61
CA ILE A 506 -2.78 -14.70 -10.62
C ILE A 506 -2.32 -15.41 -11.89
N ARG A 507 -1.60 -16.53 -11.74
CA ARG A 507 -1.02 -17.26 -12.87
C ARG A 507 -2.09 -17.95 -13.72
N ALA A 508 -3.05 -18.59 -13.08
CA ALA A 508 -4.10 -19.36 -13.74
C ALA A 508 -5.35 -19.42 -12.84
N PRO A 509 -6.20 -18.36 -12.85
CA PRO A 509 -7.41 -18.35 -12.04
C PRO A 509 -8.34 -19.46 -12.52
N TYR A 510 -8.67 -20.38 -11.62
CA TYR A 510 -9.58 -21.48 -11.93
C TYR A 510 -10.59 -21.68 -10.79
N PRO A 511 -11.68 -20.87 -10.77
CA PRO A 511 -12.68 -20.91 -9.71
C PRO A 511 -13.31 -22.30 -9.50
N GLY A 512 -13.39 -23.10 -10.57
CA GLY A 512 -13.89 -24.48 -10.50
C GLY A 512 -13.00 -25.41 -9.67
N ALA A 513 -11.67 -25.34 -9.80
CA ALA A 513 -10.77 -26.13 -8.94
C ALA A 513 -10.78 -25.63 -7.50
N GLN A 514 -10.81 -24.30 -7.30
CA GLN A 514 -10.96 -23.71 -5.96
C GLN A 514 -12.21 -24.25 -5.26
N ARG A 515 -13.37 -24.23 -5.95
CA ARG A 515 -14.63 -24.77 -5.42
C ARG A 515 -14.50 -26.25 -5.09
N LYS A 516 -13.99 -27.08 -6.02
CA LYS A 516 -13.84 -28.52 -5.81
C LYS A 516 -12.95 -28.85 -4.61
N MET A 517 -11.81 -28.16 -4.48
CA MET A 517 -10.94 -28.31 -3.33
C MET A 517 -11.65 -27.89 -2.03
N ALA A 518 -12.39 -26.78 -2.04
CA ALA A 518 -13.12 -26.29 -0.87
C ALA A 518 -14.24 -27.24 -0.44
N ASP A 519 -14.93 -27.86 -1.39
CA ASP A 519 -15.98 -28.86 -1.13
C ASP A 519 -15.41 -30.07 -0.36
N HIS A 520 -14.17 -30.49 -0.66
CA HIS A 520 -13.52 -31.69 -0.11
C HIS A 520 -12.56 -31.42 1.07
N LEU A 521 -12.15 -30.18 1.33
CA LEU A 521 -11.31 -29.81 2.48
C LEU A 521 -11.81 -30.38 3.83
N PRO A 522 -13.13 -30.43 4.11
CA PRO A 522 -13.63 -30.99 5.36
C PRO A 522 -13.35 -32.49 5.54
N MET A 523 -13.26 -33.25 4.44
CA MET A 523 -12.89 -34.68 4.49
C MET A 523 -11.44 -34.87 4.91
N MET A 524 -10.56 -33.93 4.57
CA MET A 524 -9.17 -33.95 5.02
C MET A 524 -9.09 -33.82 6.56
N LEU A 525 -9.91 -32.95 7.14
CA LEU A 525 -10.01 -32.86 8.60
C LEU A 525 -10.56 -34.15 9.21
N ALA A 526 -11.56 -34.78 8.57
CA ALA A 526 -12.13 -36.06 9.01
C ALA A 526 -11.09 -37.17 9.13
N LEU A 527 -10.21 -37.27 8.13
CA LEU A 527 -9.24 -38.35 7.95
C LEU A 527 -7.86 -38.03 8.55
N SER A 528 -7.69 -36.86 9.16
CA SER A 528 -6.44 -36.41 9.81
C SER A 528 -6.06 -37.20 11.06
N GLY A 529 -6.95 -38.06 11.58
CA GLY A 529 -6.77 -38.82 12.82
C GLY A 529 -6.94 -38.00 14.12
N ALA A 530 -7.00 -36.66 14.02
CA ALA A 530 -7.26 -35.75 15.13
C ALA A 530 -8.74 -35.39 15.30
N ALA A 531 -9.59 -35.68 14.30
CA ALA A 531 -11.02 -35.44 14.37
C ALA A 531 -11.75 -36.51 15.19
N THR A 532 -12.75 -36.08 15.97
CA THR A 532 -13.68 -36.99 16.63
C THR A 532 -14.78 -37.37 15.64
N GLN A 533 -14.99 -38.67 15.45
CA GLN A 533 -16.06 -39.21 14.62
C GLN A 533 -17.32 -39.43 15.47
N GLY A 534 -18.50 -39.12 14.93
CA GLY A 534 -19.74 -39.22 15.68
C GLY A 534 -21.00 -39.10 14.82
N GLN A 535 -22.10 -38.82 15.51
CA GLN A 535 -23.43 -38.64 14.93
C GLN A 535 -24.04 -37.37 15.54
N VAL A 536 -24.72 -36.57 14.72
CA VAL A 536 -25.45 -35.37 15.18
C VAL A 536 -26.90 -35.41 14.70
N PRO A 537 -27.86 -34.81 15.41
CA PRO A 537 -29.25 -34.77 14.97
C PRO A 537 -29.40 -34.01 13.65
N ALA A 538 -30.05 -34.61 12.66
CA ALA A 538 -30.22 -34.04 11.32
C ALA A 538 -31.03 -32.73 11.34
N GLY A 539 -32.09 -32.69 12.16
CA GLY A 539 -33.01 -31.55 12.26
C GLY A 539 -32.58 -30.44 13.22
N GLN A 540 -31.41 -30.52 13.86
CA GLN A 540 -30.91 -29.43 14.72
C GLN A 540 -29.95 -28.53 13.95
N ASP A 541 -29.92 -27.25 14.33
CA ASP A 541 -28.98 -26.26 13.79
C ASP A 541 -27.53 -26.70 14.06
N PRO A 542 -26.69 -26.87 13.02
CA PRO A 542 -25.30 -27.27 13.18
C PRO A 542 -24.47 -26.19 13.90
N VAL A 543 -24.87 -24.92 13.84
CA VAL A 543 -24.21 -23.83 14.58
C VAL A 543 -24.38 -24.03 16.08
N GLU A 544 -25.57 -24.44 16.52
CA GLU A 544 -25.83 -24.77 17.93
C GLU A 544 -25.05 -26.01 18.39
N GLN A 545 -24.82 -27.00 17.52
CA GLN A 545 -23.97 -28.15 17.83
C GLN A 545 -22.51 -27.72 18.01
N ALA A 546 -21.97 -26.93 17.07
CA ALA A 546 -20.62 -26.38 17.17
C ALA A 546 -20.46 -25.54 18.45
N ARG A 547 -21.47 -24.74 18.80
CA ARG A 547 -21.50 -23.94 20.03
C ARG A 547 -21.34 -24.79 21.30
N ARG A 548 -21.98 -25.96 21.36
CA ARG A 548 -21.85 -26.87 22.51
C ARG A 548 -20.47 -27.49 22.58
N ILE A 549 -19.93 -27.92 21.43
CA ILE A 549 -18.62 -28.57 21.34
C ILE A 549 -17.51 -27.61 21.75
N VAL A 550 -17.52 -26.37 21.23
CA VAL A 550 -16.48 -25.36 21.56
C VAL A 550 -16.49 -24.96 23.04
N GLN A 551 -17.63 -25.13 23.72
CA GLN A 551 -17.76 -24.89 25.16
C GLN A 551 -17.37 -26.11 26.03
N GLY A 552 -16.83 -27.17 25.41
CA GLY A 552 -16.43 -28.41 26.07
C GLY A 552 -17.59 -29.37 26.35
N GLY A 553 -18.76 -29.14 25.77
CA GLY A 553 -19.92 -30.02 25.85
C GLY A 553 -19.89 -31.15 24.81
N ALA A 554 -20.72 -32.17 25.02
CA ALA A 554 -21.00 -33.17 23.99
C ALA A 554 -21.97 -32.60 22.93
N PRO A 555 -21.99 -33.14 21.70
CA PRO A 555 -23.04 -32.85 20.75
C PRO A 555 -24.41 -33.13 21.37
N GLY A 556 -25.42 -32.36 20.99
CA GLY A 556 -26.78 -32.54 21.47
C GLY A 556 -27.29 -33.94 21.17
N LEU A 557 -27.74 -34.66 22.19
CA LEU A 557 -28.58 -35.84 22.02
C LEU A 557 -29.97 -35.36 21.63
N GLY A 558 -30.27 -35.38 20.33
CA GLY A 558 -31.60 -35.06 19.81
C GLY A 558 -32.51 -36.27 19.79
N VAL A 559 -33.82 -36.03 19.79
CA VAL A 559 -34.84 -37.04 19.47
C VAL A 559 -35.07 -36.97 17.96
N GLY A 560 -34.75 -38.03 17.21
CA GLY A 560 -34.93 -38.07 15.75
C GLY A 560 -33.79 -38.75 14.99
N GLU A 561 -33.78 -38.57 13.66
CA GLU A 561 -32.75 -39.08 12.76
C GLU A 561 -31.40 -38.38 13.01
N THR A 562 -30.33 -39.18 13.01
CA THR A 562 -28.96 -38.69 13.14
C THR A 562 -28.19 -38.89 11.83
N VAL A 563 -27.30 -37.95 11.53
CA VAL A 563 -26.41 -38.03 10.37
C VAL A 563 -24.96 -38.21 10.81
N PRO A 564 -24.13 -38.91 9.99
CA PRO A 564 -22.69 -38.96 10.20
C PRO A 564 -22.08 -37.57 10.27
N ALA A 565 -21.23 -37.37 11.28
CA ALA A 565 -20.54 -36.11 11.50
C ALA A 565 -19.16 -36.34 12.09
N TRP A 566 -18.29 -35.37 11.89
CA TRP A 566 -16.98 -35.31 12.53
C TRP A 566 -16.68 -33.88 12.95
N TRP A 567 -15.91 -33.74 14.01
CA TRP A 567 -15.44 -32.43 14.42
C TRP A 567 -13.99 -32.47 14.85
N TRP A 568 -13.26 -31.44 14.42
CA TRP A 568 -11.93 -31.15 14.91
C TRP A 568 -12.04 -30.06 15.97
N HIS A 569 -11.53 -30.31 17.18
CA HIS A 569 -11.62 -29.39 18.31
C HIS A 569 -10.22 -29.19 18.91
N THR A 570 -9.68 -27.98 18.78
CA THR A 570 -8.35 -27.60 19.28
C THR A 570 -8.45 -26.30 20.07
N GLY A 571 -8.31 -26.41 21.40
CA GLY A 571 -8.47 -25.26 22.30
C GLY A 571 -9.79 -24.51 22.06
N PRO A 572 -9.76 -23.23 21.63
CA PRO A 572 -10.95 -22.45 21.36
C PRO A 572 -11.55 -22.62 19.96
N LEU A 573 -11.00 -23.47 19.08
CA LEU A 573 -11.51 -23.67 17.72
C LEU A 573 -12.22 -25.01 17.59
N VAL A 574 -13.42 -25.00 17.00
CA VAL A 574 -14.10 -26.19 16.49
C VAL A 574 -14.41 -26.05 15.00
N VAL A 575 -14.16 -27.12 14.24
CA VAL A 575 -14.65 -27.30 12.87
C VAL A 575 -15.55 -28.52 12.85
N LEU A 576 -16.86 -28.31 12.85
CA LEU A 576 -17.87 -29.36 12.76
C LEU A 576 -18.27 -29.56 11.30
N SER A 577 -18.32 -30.81 10.87
CA SER A 577 -18.81 -31.20 9.55
C SER A 577 -19.83 -32.31 9.68
N ARG A 578 -20.90 -32.26 8.88
CA ARG A 578 -21.92 -33.32 8.83
C ARG A 578 -22.34 -33.61 7.40
N VAL A 579 -22.70 -34.87 7.14
CA VAL A 579 -23.22 -35.29 5.84
C VAL A 579 -24.70 -34.92 5.74
N ILE A 580 -25.10 -34.29 4.64
CA ILE A 580 -26.46 -33.90 4.31
C ILE A 580 -26.82 -34.33 2.87
N GLY A 581 -28.07 -34.74 2.64
CA GLY A 581 -28.54 -35.12 1.30
C GLY A 581 -27.71 -36.24 0.64
N ASP A 582 -27.51 -36.12 -0.68
CA ASP A 582 -26.71 -37.03 -1.52
C ASP A 582 -25.19 -36.78 -1.31
N GLU A 583 -24.69 -37.06 -0.10
CA GLU A 583 -23.26 -37.01 0.28
C GLU A 583 -22.62 -35.61 0.33
N MET A 584 -23.40 -34.53 0.28
CA MET A 584 -22.88 -33.19 0.51
C MET A 584 -22.44 -33.02 1.97
N VAL A 585 -21.38 -32.26 2.19
CA VAL A 585 -20.87 -31.95 3.54
C VAL A 585 -21.24 -30.52 3.91
N GLU A 586 -21.98 -30.33 4.99
CA GLU A 586 -22.17 -29.03 5.62
C GLU A 586 -21.11 -28.79 6.69
N VAL A 587 -20.56 -27.56 6.75
CA VAL A 587 -19.46 -27.22 7.67
C VAL A 587 -19.76 -25.98 8.50
N VAL A 588 -19.41 -26.04 9.78
CA VAL A 588 -19.35 -24.90 10.70
C VAL A 588 -17.95 -24.79 11.29
N SER A 589 -17.26 -23.69 11.01
CA SER A 589 -15.98 -23.32 11.62
C SER A 589 -16.22 -22.20 12.64
N MET A 590 -16.00 -22.49 13.93
CA MET A 590 -16.31 -21.59 15.03
C MET A 590 -15.13 -21.45 15.99
N VAL A 591 -14.79 -20.20 16.31
CA VAL A 591 -13.84 -19.87 17.38
C VAL A 591 -14.58 -19.30 18.61
N ASP A 592 -14.17 -19.74 19.80
CA ASP A 592 -14.58 -19.18 21.08
C ASP A 592 -13.80 -17.89 21.37
N ASP A 593 -14.42 -16.77 21.00
CA ASP A 593 -13.91 -15.42 21.15
C ASP A 593 -14.34 -14.75 22.46
N ARG A 594 -14.74 -15.52 23.49
CA ARG A 594 -15.00 -14.93 24.81
C ARG A 594 -13.72 -14.34 25.41
N PRO A 595 -13.80 -13.27 26.23
CA PRO A 595 -12.63 -12.72 26.93
C PRO A 595 -11.84 -13.76 27.73
N THR A 596 -12.52 -14.79 28.27
CA THR A 596 -11.90 -15.91 28.99
C THR A 596 -11.04 -16.82 28.12
N SER A 597 -11.26 -16.80 26.81
CA SER A 597 -10.63 -17.69 25.83
C SER A 597 -9.57 -16.96 25.01
N VAL A 598 -9.82 -15.70 24.63
CA VAL A 598 -8.88 -14.84 23.88
C VAL A 598 -7.55 -14.64 24.63
N GLY A 599 -7.58 -14.58 25.97
CA GLY A 599 -6.37 -14.41 26.80
C GLY A 599 -5.53 -15.68 27.02
N VAL A 600 -5.92 -16.83 26.48
CA VAL A 600 -5.24 -18.13 26.72
C VAL A 600 -4.09 -18.33 25.73
N ALA A 601 -2.98 -18.93 26.18
CA ALA A 601 -1.76 -19.10 25.38
C ALA A 601 -1.95 -19.83 24.02
N GLY A 602 -2.93 -20.72 23.90
CA GLY A 602 -3.23 -21.45 22.65
C GLY A 602 -4.21 -20.74 21.71
N PHE A 603 -4.78 -19.60 22.10
CA PHE A 603 -5.73 -18.86 21.27
C PHE A 603 -5.10 -18.31 19.98
N PRO A 604 -3.88 -17.73 19.97
CA PRO A 604 -3.28 -17.22 18.74
C PRO A 604 -3.15 -18.27 17.63
N ASP A 605 -2.79 -19.51 17.99
CA ASP A 605 -2.64 -20.60 17.03
C ASP A 605 -4.01 -21.05 16.49
N ALA A 606 -4.99 -21.22 17.37
CA ALA A 606 -6.36 -21.55 16.98
C ALA A 606 -7.01 -20.46 16.11
N TRP A 607 -6.72 -19.18 16.38
CA TRP A 607 -7.18 -18.07 15.55
C TRP A 607 -6.55 -18.10 14.15
N ARG A 608 -5.25 -18.38 14.03
CA ARG A 608 -4.58 -18.55 12.72
C ARG A 608 -5.13 -19.76 11.96
N ASP A 609 -5.36 -20.88 12.64
CA ASP A 609 -5.97 -22.06 12.03
C ASP A 609 -7.39 -21.76 11.55
N TRP A 610 -8.19 -21.03 12.33
CA TRP A 610 -9.53 -20.59 11.95
C TRP A 610 -9.51 -19.76 10.66
N LEU A 611 -8.60 -18.79 10.53
CA LEU A 611 -8.42 -17.98 9.32
C LEU A 611 -7.89 -18.82 8.13
N THR A 612 -6.98 -19.76 8.37
CA THR A 612 -6.44 -20.65 7.32
C THR A 612 -7.52 -21.57 6.78
N ILE A 613 -8.37 -22.12 7.66
CA ILE A 613 -9.53 -22.93 7.29
C ILE A 613 -10.55 -22.07 6.54
N ALA A 614 -10.83 -20.85 7.02
CA ALA A 614 -11.71 -19.91 6.31
C ALA A 614 -11.21 -19.64 4.89
N ASN A 615 -9.90 -19.43 4.72
CA ASN A 615 -9.27 -19.27 3.41
C ASN A 615 -9.44 -20.50 2.51
N GLY A 616 -9.25 -21.70 3.07
CA GLY A 616 -9.43 -22.96 2.34
C GLY A 616 -10.88 -23.26 1.97
N LEU A 617 -11.86 -22.75 2.72
CA LEU A 617 -13.29 -22.96 2.44
C LEU A 617 -13.88 -21.93 1.46
N GLN A 618 -13.07 -21.02 0.91
CA GLN A 618 -13.56 -20.01 -0.03
C GLN A 618 -14.06 -20.63 -1.35
N GLY A 619 -15.15 -20.09 -1.90
CA GLY A 619 -15.71 -20.50 -3.19
C GLY A 619 -16.50 -21.82 -3.18
N ARG A 620 -16.67 -22.41 -1.98
CA ARG A 620 -17.39 -23.66 -1.73
C ARG A 620 -18.83 -23.62 -2.22
N GLY A 621 -19.29 -24.71 -2.83
CA GLY A 621 -20.63 -24.83 -3.37
C GLY A 621 -21.66 -25.35 -2.37
N TRP A 622 -21.20 -25.86 -1.22
CA TRP A 622 -22.04 -26.49 -0.19
C TRP A 622 -22.19 -25.61 1.07
N PRO A 623 -23.22 -25.84 1.90
CA PRO A 623 -23.48 -25.03 3.09
C PRO A 623 -22.26 -24.90 4.01
N THR A 624 -21.89 -23.65 4.31
CA THR A 624 -20.67 -23.33 5.04
C THR A 624 -20.91 -22.12 5.92
N THR A 625 -20.61 -22.24 7.21
CA THR A 625 -20.72 -21.16 8.19
C THR A 625 -19.37 -20.94 8.86
N ILE A 626 -18.80 -19.76 8.70
CA ILE A 626 -17.60 -19.31 9.42
C ILE A 626 -18.05 -18.25 10.40
N THR A 627 -17.93 -18.53 11.71
CA THR A 627 -18.52 -17.67 12.75
C THR A 627 -17.69 -17.67 14.02
N THR A 628 -18.10 -16.87 14.99
CA THR A 628 -17.57 -16.85 16.36
C THR A 628 -18.68 -17.15 17.37
N LEU A 629 -18.29 -17.50 18.59
CA LEU A 629 -19.25 -17.79 19.67
C LEU A 629 -20.07 -16.55 20.04
N GLU A 630 -19.45 -15.38 20.18
CA GLU A 630 -20.16 -14.14 20.53
C GLU A 630 -21.11 -13.67 19.41
N ARG A 631 -20.77 -13.90 18.14
CA ARG A 631 -21.69 -13.64 17.01
C ARG A 631 -22.98 -14.48 17.10
N VAL A 632 -22.85 -15.75 17.47
CA VAL A 632 -24.00 -16.64 17.63
C VAL A 632 -24.85 -16.22 18.83
N ARG A 633 -24.21 -15.85 19.95
CA ARG A 633 -24.89 -15.37 21.16
C ARG A 633 -25.67 -14.08 20.92
N SER A 634 -25.06 -13.10 20.24
CA SER A 634 -25.73 -11.84 19.93
C SER A 634 -26.93 -12.06 19.00
N SER A 635 -26.81 -12.96 18.01
CA SER A 635 -27.90 -13.32 17.11
C SER A 635 -29.08 -14.01 17.84
N ALA A 636 -28.78 -14.85 18.84
CA ALA A 636 -29.79 -15.51 19.67
C ALA A 636 -30.50 -14.54 20.62
N HIS A 637 -29.80 -13.56 21.21
CA HIS A 637 -30.40 -12.54 22.07
C HIS A 637 -31.39 -11.62 21.34
N VAL A 638 -31.17 -11.36 20.05
CA VAL A 638 -32.12 -10.59 19.22
C VAL A 638 -33.38 -11.43 18.93
N ALA A 639 -33.33 -12.77 19.02
CA ALA A 639 -34.46 -13.67 18.70
C ALA A 639 -35.48 -13.82 19.85
N ASP A 640 -35.08 -13.58 21.10
CA ASP A 640 -35.90 -13.75 22.32
C ASP A 640 -36.59 -12.46 22.84
N ALA A 641 -36.39 -11.30 22.19
CA ALA A 641 -37.15 -10.10 22.50
C ALA A 641 -38.56 -10.17 21.89
N PRO A 642 -39.65 -9.71 22.55
CA PRO A 642 -40.93 -9.54 21.87
C PRO A 642 -40.68 -8.63 20.68
N SER A 643 -41.04 -9.10 19.48
CA SER A 643 -40.70 -8.40 18.25
C SER A 643 -41.34 -7.01 18.25
N ALA A 644 -40.58 -5.99 18.64
CA ALA A 644 -40.60 -4.79 17.85
C ALA A 644 -40.20 -5.23 16.43
N PRO A 645 -40.87 -4.75 15.36
CA PRO A 645 -40.50 -5.13 14.02
C PRO A 645 -39.01 -4.87 13.84
N ARG A 646 -38.23 -5.94 13.68
CA ARG A 646 -36.84 -5.82 13.19
C ARG A 646 -36.96 -5.08 11.86
N PRO A 647 -36.13 -4.05 11.59
CA PRO A 647 -36.07 -3.50 10.25
C PRO A 647 -35.64 -4.67 9.37
N THR A 648 -36.57 -5.14 8.54
CA THR A 648 -36.22 -5.96 7.41
C THR A 648 -35.38 -5.01 6.57
N ILE A 649 -34.06 -5.23 6.49
CA ILE A 649 -33.31 -4.65 5.38
C ILE A 649 -33.83 -5.42 4.16
N ARG A 650 -34.92 -4.90 3.60
CA ARG A 650 -35.26 -5.18 2.22
C ARG A 650 -34.09 -4.59 1.44
N VAL A 651 -33.39 -5.45 0.70
CA VAL A 651 -32.69 -4.96 -0.48
C VAL A 651 -33.79 -4.37 -1.35
N GLU A 652 -33.92 -3.06 -1.32
CA GLU A 652 -34.86 -2.36 -2.19
C GLU A 652 -34.33 -2.53 -3.61
N VAL A 653 -34.98 -3.43 -4.35
CA VAL A 653 -34.70 -3.63 -5.76
C VAL A 653 -35.42 -2.50 -6.48
N PHE A 654 -34.67 -1.46 -6.82
CA PHE A 654 -35.13 -0.41 -7.71
C PHE A 654 -35.09 -0.90 -9.17
N THR A 655 -35.89 -0.30 -10.04
CA THR A 655 -35.74 -0.52 -11.49
C THR A 655 -34.37 -0.03 -11.94
N SER A 656 -33.85 -0.55 -13.06
CA SER A 656 -32.55 -0.13 -13.62
C SER A 656 -32.38 1.39 -13.66
N ASP A 657 -33.45 2.08 -14.03
CA ASP A 657 -33.43 3.53 -14.26
C ASP A 657 -33.33 4.30 -12.93
N TRP A 658 -34.00 3.83 -11.87
CA TRP A 658 -33.88 4.40 -10.53
C TRP A 658 -32.55 4.03 -9.86
N GLN A 659 -32.00 2.84 -10.18
CA GLN A 659 -30.68 2.44 -9.69
C GLN A 659 -29.59 3.37 -10.23
N THR A 660 -29.63 3.73 -11.52
CA THR A 660 -28.70 4.71 -12.11
C THR A 660 -28.80 6.07 -11.42
N VAL A 661 -30.02 6.56 -11.19
CA VAL A 661 -30.25 7.82 -10.46
C VAL A 661 -29.70 7.76 -9.03
N LEU A 662 -29.87 6.64 -8.33
CA LEU A 662 -29.36 6.46 -6.96
C LEU A 662 -27.83 6.32 -6.91
N ASP A 663 -27.20 5.74 -7.94
CA ASP A 663 -25.75 5.56 -8.04
C ASP A 663 -25.03 6.90 -8.29
N ASP A 664 -25.67 7.82 -9.03
CA ASP A 664 -25.12 9.13 -9.40
C ASP A 664 -25.51 10.27 -8.43
N ALA A 665 -26.51 10.06 -7.56
CA ALA A 665 -27.02 11.07 -6.61
C ALA A 665 -26.10 11.31 -5.38
N LEU A 666 -26.07 12.55 -4.90
CA LEU A 666 -25.47 12.95 -3.62
C LEU A 666 -26.29 12.40 -2.41
N ASP A 667 -25.74 12.45 -1.19
CA ASP A 667 -26.35 11.81 0.00
C ASP A 667 -27.78 12.31 0.32
N ASP A 668 -28.05 13.59 0.11
CA ASP A 668 -29.35 14.24 0.29
C ASP A 668 -30.33 13.96 -0.87
N GLU A 669 -29.83 13.97 -2.11
CA GLU A 669 -30.57 13.56 -3.31
C GLU A 669 -30.97 12.08 -3.28
N ARG A 670 -30.10 11.20 -2.78
CA ARG A 670 -30.32 9.75 -2.71
C ARG A 670 -31.50 9.41 -1.81
N SER A 671 -31.68 10.15 -0.72
CA SER A 671 -32.82 9.97 0.19
C SER A 671 -34.14 10.35 -0.49
N LEU A 672 -34.15 11.46 -1.23
CA LEU A 672 -35.32 11.91 -2.00
C LEU A 672 -35.62 10.99 -3.19
N ALA A 673 -34.60 10.56 -3.95
CA ALA A 673 -34.74 9.62 -5.06
C ALA A 673 -35.33 8.28 -4.60
N ALA A 674 -34.89 7.75 -3.46
CA ALA A 674 -35.48 6.56 -2.87
C ALA A 674 -36.95 6.78 -2.53
N GLU A 675 -37.32 7.92 -1.92
CA GLU A 675 -38.71 8.24 -1.59
C GLU A 675 -39.60 8.32 -2.85
N LEU A 676 -39.12 8.97 -3.92
CA LEU A 676 -39.83 9.09 -5.19
C LEU A 676 -39.99 7.73 -5.91
N ALA A 677 -38.96 6.88 -5.84
CA ALA A 677 -39.02 5.53 -6.38
C ALA A 677 -40.05 4.66 -5.63
N HIS A 678 -40.16 4.80 -4.30
CA HIS A 678 -41.20 4.13 -3.50
C HIS A 678 -42.61 4.67 -3.78
N ALA A 679 -42.74 5.94 -4.16
CA ALA A 679 -43.99 6.53 -4.61
C ALA A 679 -44.43 6.00 -6.00
N GLY A 680 -43.61 5.18 -6.67
CA GLY A 680 -43.91 4.58 -7.97
C GLY A 680 -43.80 5.55 -9.14
N LEU A 681 -43.06 6.65 -8.98
CA LEU A 681 -42.80 7.60 -10.05
C LEU A 681 -41.80 7.03 -11.06
N ARG A 682 -41.81 7.59 -12.28
CA ARG A 682 -40.76 7.33 -13.26
C ARG A 682 -39.46 8.02 -12.82
N ALA A 683 -38.31 7.36 -13.00
CA ALA A 683 -37.01 7.97 -12.76
C ALA A 683 -36.85 9.26 -13.60
N PRO A 684 -36.20 10.31 -13.06
CA PRO A 684 -35.90 11.50 -13.83
C PRO A 684 -35.02 11.17 -15.04
N ASP A 685 -35.15 11.98 -16.10
CA ASP A 685 -34.34 11.83 -17.31
C ASP A 685 -32.88 12.28 -17.08
N ALA A 686 -32.65 13.16 -16.10
CA ALA A 686 -31.34 13.59 -15.66
C ALA A 686 -31.29 13.98 -14.17
N THR A 687 -30.12 13.81 -13.56
CA THR A 687 -29.80 14.15 -12.18
C THR A 687 -28.60 15.09 -12.17
N GLY A 688 -28.73 16.26 -11.52
CA GLY A 688 -27.64 17.25 -11.42
C GLY A 688 -27.32 18.02 -12.71
N ASP A 689 -28.22 18.01 -13.70
CA ASP A 689 -28.03 18.70 -14.99
C ASP A 689 -28.47 20.17 -14.95
N GLU A 690 -27.88 20.98 -15.84
CA GLU A 690 -28.26 22.37 -16.07
C GLU A 690 -29.49 22.47 -16.98
N VAL A 691 -30.53 23.18 -16.54
CA VAL A 691 -31.82 23.33 -17.22
C VAL A 691 -32.05 24.78 -17.64
N GLY A 692 -32.66 24.97 -18.81
CA GLY A 692 -33.00 26.28 -19.37
C GLY A 692 -31.83 27.00 -20.05
N ASP A 693 -32.14 28.07 -20.76
CA ASP A 693 -31.17 28.82 -21.58
C ASP A 693 -30.05 29.49 -20.74
N THR A 694 -30.28 29.68 -19.45
CA THR A 694 -29.36 30.30 -18.49
C THR A 694 -28.52 29.28 -17.70
N GLY A 695 -28.75 27.98 -17.88
CA GLY A 695 -27.95 26.90 -17.29
C GLY A 695 -28.15 26.75 -15.78
N ILE A 696 -29.39 26.62 -15.33
CA ILE A 696 -29.74 26.54 -13.90
C ILE A 696 -29.59 25.09 -13.42
N PRO A 697 -28.76 24.80 -12.41
CA PRO A 697 -28.54 23.44 -11.94
C PRO A 697 -29.77 22.87 -11.23
N ALA A 698 -30.29 21.74 -11.70
CA ALA A 698 -31.44 21.06 -11.12
C ALA A 698 -31.04 19.70 -10.53
N MET A 699 -31.58 19.37 -9.36
CA MET A 699 -31.40 18.07 -8.70
C MET A 699 -31.98 16.94 -9.55
N PHE A 700 -33.23 17.09 -10.00
CA PHE A 700 -33.92 16.11 -10.84
C PHE A 700 -34.69 16.81 -11.96
N VAL A 701 -34.65 16.22 -13.15
CA VAL A 701 -35.29 16.76 -14.35
C VAL A 701 -36.16 15.70 -15.02
N TRP A 702 -37.44 16.01 -15.22
CA TRP A 702 -38.33 15.27 -16.10
C TRP A 702 -38.57 16.12 -17.34
N ALA A 703 -37.81 15.84 -18.39
CA ALA A 703 -37.76 16.67 -19.59
C ALA A 703 -39.06 16.59 -20.38
N ALA A 704 -39.71 15.41 -20.41
CA ALA A 704 -40.97 15.22 -21.13
C ALA A 704 -42.16 15.93 -20.45
N GLU A 705 -42.13 16.05 -19.13
CA GLU A 705 -43.15 16.68 -18.30
C GLU A 705 -42.85 18.16 -18.01
N HIS A 706 -41.69 18.67 -18.46
CA HIS A 706 -41.15 19.99 -18.13
C HIS A 706 -41.17 20.27 -16.61
N VAL A 707 -40.69 19.33 -15.79
CA VAL A 707 -40.57 19.50 -14.34
C VAL A 707 -39.09 19.53 -13.95
N ALA A 708 -38.69 20.56 -13.20
CA ALA A 708 -37.34 20.70 -12.64
C ALA A 708 -37.41 20.85 -11.11
N VAL A 709 -36.56 20.11 -10.41
CA VAL A 709 -36.44 20.13 -8.95
C VAL A 709 -35.18 20.89 -8.60
N LEU A 710 -35.31 22.00 -7.88
CA LEU A 710 -34.16 22.79 -7.41
C LEU A 710 -33.95 22.54 -5.91
N SER A 711 -32.69 22.44 -5.49
CA SER A 711 -32.33 22.36 -4.08
C SER A 711 -32.70 23.64 -3.34
N ASP A 712 -32.43 24.79 -3.96
CA ASP A 712 -32.76 26.12 -3.47
C ASP A 712 -33.66 26.87 -4.47
N LEU A 713 -34.84 27.31 -4.01
CA LEU A 713 -35.80 28.06 -4.82
C LEU A 713 -35.47 29.55 -4.84
N VAL A 714 -34.42 29.93 -5.58
CA VAL A 714 -34.07 31.33 -5.83
C VAL A 714 -35.11 31.95 -6.78
N ALA A 715 -35.67 33.11 -6.42
CA ALA A 715 -36.80 33.70 -7.15
C ALA A 715 -36.49 34.04 -8.61
N GLU A 716 -35.26 34.47 -8.90
CA GLU A 716 -34.81 34.77 -10.27
C GLU A 716 -34.77 33.50 -11.13
N ASP A 717 -34.12 32.44 -10.65
CA ASP A 717 -34.02 31.14 -11.33
C ASP A 717 -35.39 30.48 -11.55
N VAL A 718 -36.28 30.58 -10.56
CA VAL A 718 -37.65 30.07 -10.64
C VAL A 718 -38.46 30.82 -11.71
N ASP A 719 -38.38 32.15 -11.75
CA ASP A 719 -39.10 32.96 -12.74
C ASP A 719 -38.55 32.73 -14.15
N ASP A 720 -37.24 32.54 -14.29
CA ASP A 720 -36.58 32.30 -15.57
C ASP A 720 -36.99 30.96 -16.17
N LEU A 721 -36.96 29.88 -15.38
CA LEU A 721 -37.42 28.55 -15.79
C LEU A 721 -38.92 28.53 -16.08
N ARG A 722 -39.75 29.22 -15.27
CA ARG A 722 -41.20 29.31 -15.52
C ARG A 722 -41.54 30.05 -16.80
N THR A 723 -40.79 31.09 -17.14
CA THR A 723 -40.95 31.83 -18.40
C THR A 723 -40.63 30.95 -19.61
N GLN A 724 -39.74 29.97 -19.42
CA GLN A 724 -39.38 28.95 -20.41
C GLN A 724 -40.32 27.73 -20.40
N GLY A 725 -41.40 27.75 -19.61
CA GLY A 725 -42.42 26.71 -19.58
C GLY A 725 -42.16 25.55 -18.61
N TRP A 726 -41.17 25.67 -17.72
CA TRP A 726 -40.88 24.67 -16.70
C TRP A 726 -41.74 24.85 -15.44
N THR A 727 -42.20 23.72 -14.91
CA THR A 727 -42.77 23.63 -13.57
C THR A 727 -41.64 23.40 -12.58
N VAL A 728 -41.34 24.43 -11.77
CA VAL A 728 -40.26 24.38 -10.77
C VAL A 728 -40.83 24.07 -9.38
N VAL A 729 -40.28 23.04 -8.74
CA VAL A 729 -40.65 22.60 -7.39
C VAL A 729 -39.40 22.43 -6.51
N GLY A 730 -39.57 22.52 -5.19
CA GLY A 730 -38.51 22.25 -4.21
C GLY A 730 -38.30 20.74 -4.01
N PRO A 731 -37.31 20.35 -3.18
CA PRO A 731 -36.92 18.96 -2.97
C PRO A 731 -37.87 18.24 -1.99
N GLU A 732 -39.19 18.43 -2.15
CA GLU A 732 -40.21 17.74 -1.37
C GLU A 732 -40.99 16.74 -2.22
N ALA A 733 -40.98 15.45 -1.82
CA ALA A 733 -41.61 14.37 -2.57
C ALA A 733 -43.10 14.60 -2.89
N ALA A 734 -43.84 15.21 -1.97
CA ALA A 734 -45.25 15.55 -2.18
C ALA A 734 -45.44 16.60 -3.29
N GLY A 735 -44.56 17.61 -3.36
CA GLY A 735 -44.60 18.65 -4.39
C GLY A 735 -44.24 18.11 -5.77
N ILE A 736 -43.21 17.26 -5.83
CA ILE A 736 -42.76 16.60 -7.06
C ILE A 736 -43.83 15.65 -7.60
N THR A 737 -44.44 14.84 -6.72
CA THR A 737 -45.54 13.94 -7.09
C THR A 737 -46.74 14.71 -7.64
N ALA A 738 -47.08 15.85 -7.04
CA ALA A 738 -48.18 16.70 -7.52
C ALA A 738 -47.86 17.34 -8.89
N ALA A 739 -46.63 17.78 -9.12
CA ALA A 739 -46.21 18.35 -10.41
C ALA A 739 -46.25 17.31 -11.54
N LEU A 740 -45.77 16.10 -11.28
CA LEU A 740 -45.79 15.00 -12.26
C LEU A 740 -47.20 14.42 -12.47
N GLY A 741 -48.03 14.40 -11.43
CA GLY A 741 -49.43 13.96 -11.52
C GLY A 741 -50.37 14.99 -12.17
N GLY A 742 -50.06 16.28 -12.07
CA GLY A 742 -50.83 17.38 -12.67
C GLY A 742 -50.70 17.47 -14.19
N SER A 743 -49.56 17.04 -14.76
CA SER A 743 -49.30 17.09 -16.20
C SER A 743 -50.14 16.06 -17.00
N ALA A 744 -50.61 14.98 -16.35
CA ALA A 744 -51.48 13.98 -16.97
C ALA A 744 -52.95 14.44 -17.13
N ALA A 745 -53.40 15.42 -16.34
CA ALA A 745 -54.78 15.91 -16.39
C ALA A 745 -55.04 16.94 -17.51
N ASP A 746 -53.99 17.57 -18.05
CA ASP A 746 -54.12 18.68 -19.02
C ASP A 746 -53.87 18.26 -20.48
N ARG A 747 -53.72 16.95 -20.76
CA ARG A 747 -53.47 16.40 -22.11
C ARG A 747 -54.61 15.53 -22.68
N THR A 748 -55.76 15.44 -22.00
CA THR A 748 -56.91 14.66 -22.51
C THR A 748 -57.97 15.46 -23.27
N ASP A 749 -57.79 16.77 -23.48
CA ASP A 749 -58.77 17.63 -24.16
C ASP A 749 -58.29 18.26 -25.48
N ASN A 750 -57.40 17.60 -26.25
CA ASN A 750 -57.09 18.10 -27.59
C ASN A 750 -56.68 17.03 -28.63
N GLU A 751 -57.49 15.98 -28.78
CA GLU A 751 -57.55 15.20 -30.03
C GLU A 751 -59.01 15.01 -30.46
N GLY A 752 -59.58 16.08 -31.00
CA GLY A 752 -60.86 16.08 -31.68
C GLY A 752 -60.86 17.15 -32.78
N GLU A 753 -61.09 16.71 -34.01
CA GLU A 753 -61.26 17.50 -35.25
C GLU A 753 -60.00 18.08 -35.91
N GLU A 754 -59.51 17.41 -36.95
CA GLU A 754 -59.68 17.91 -38.32
C GLU A 754 -59.45 16.79 -39.35
N THR A 755 -60.57 16.34 -39.93
CA THR A 755 -60.60 15.81 -41.29
C THR A 755 -61.28 16.87 -42.15
N HIS A 756 -60.61 17.22 -43.25
CA HIS A 756 -60.96 18.14 -44.35
C HIS A 756 -60.64 19.64 -44.21
#